data_AF-A0A6G0U312-F1
#
_entry.id   AF-A0A6G0U312-F1
#
_cell.length_a   1.000
_cell.length_b   1.000
_cell.length_c   1.000
_cell.angle_alpha   90.00
_cell.angle_beta   90.00
_cell.angle_gamma   90.00
#
_symmetry.space_group_name_H-M   'P 1'
#
loop_
_entity.id
_entity.type
_entity.pdbx_description
1 polymer ?
#
loop_
_entity_poly.entity_id
_entity_poly.type
_entity_poly.pdbx_seq_one_letter_code
_entity_poly.pdbx_strand_id
1 'polypeptide(L)'
;MRFIDTFRFMASSLSSLSKNLVTPGLENFRETAKHFVAGDMPLRTRKGVYPYEYTDSWSRLEETRLPRKRDFYSTLTETDIKEEDFEHAKLVWDHFGCTTLGDYSDLYLKIDVLLLADVFENFRDVCMRAYNLDAAHYFTAPGLSFDAMLKFTGQKLQLLHDYDMLLMYENGIRGGLVQASMRYAKANNAKTPGYDDTKEKSWIVYQDCNNLYGWAMSQYMPYGGFNWVEPTLNGLNDLDDTSPIGRIYEVDVSYPKELHDKHNDLPFLPQNSIPRGSKVRKLMATFEKKENYVIHYRNLQQAIKNGLIVEKVHRVIQFNQSDWLAKYIELNTEMRKKAKNEFEKNFFKLMNNAVFGKTMQLKRKEMKMELVSCERRLQKLINKTTFKHCTNYNENLNAVALENKIIKFDKPIYIGFAVLDISKTLMYDYHYNVMKKHYKDKIKLMYTDTDSLVYHINTDDFYKDLADNPSLLDRMDTANLPSVHPCYVADRKKSPGFFSDEVDGNVVSEFCALRAKSYAFNVYAGLEDVVREQIKAKGVRQHVVKNHMTLEDHVKCLFGEAGVEAYKENVSIRSFKRKLMTIKTRKLTYNSYDDKRVVLDDKILTLAHGHYSLGDDDDEQINDWLDHEIDAGDLESNE
;
A
#
# COMPACT_ATOMS: atom_id res chain seq x y z
N MET A 1 -17.02 -14.85 25.89
CA MET A 1 -16.31 -13.56 25.72
C MET A 1 -15.47 -13.64 24.45
N ARG A 2 -15.51 -12.64 23.57
CA ARG A 2 -14.69 -12.59 22.33
C ARG A 2 -13.83 -11.33 22.38
N PHE A 3 -12.53 -11.49 22.17
CA PHE A 3 -11.60 -10.37 22.05
C PHE A 3 -11.41 -10.03 20.58
N ILE A 4 -11.56 -8.74 20.23
CA ILE A 4 -11.44 -8.23 18.86
C ILE A 4 -10.44 -7.09 18.88
N ASP A 5 -9.58 -7.05 17.87
CA ASP A 5 -8.63 -5.98 17.64
C ASP A 5 -9.29 -4.87 16.80
N THR A 6 -9.71 -3.77 17.43
CA THR A 6 -10.34 -2.62 16.75
C THR A 6 -9.43 -1.99 15.69
N PHE A 7 -8.11 -2.16 15.82
CA PHE A 7 -7.14 -1.69 14.82
C PHE A 7 -7.29 -2.42 13.48
N ARG A 8 -7.90 -3.61 13.45
CA ARG A 8 -8.22 -4.34 12.21
C ARG A 8 -9.42 -3.78 11.45
N PHE A 9 -10.09 -2.80 12.03
CA PHE A 9 -11.14 -2.01 11.38
C PHE A 9 -10.68 -0.58 11.11
N MET A 10 -9.98 0.01 12.08
CA MET A 10 -9.62 1.42 12.10
C MET A 10 -8.13 1.56 12.37
N ALA A 11 -7.32 1.35 11.34
CA ALA A 11 -5.85 1.35 11.42
C ALA A 11 -5.27 2.77 11.54
N SER A 12 -5.68 3.51 12.58
CA SER A 12 -5.18 4.84 12.91
C SER A 12 -4.98 4.97 14.43
N SER A 13 -4.26 6.00 14.86
CA SER A 13 -4.07 6.27 16.29
C SER A 13 -5.38 6.72 16.94
N LEU A 14 -5.57 6.37 18.22
CA LEU A 14 -6.73 6.84 18.98
C LEU A 14 -6.83 8.38 19.03
N SER A 15 -5.70 9.07 19.04
CA SER A 15 -5.65 10.54 18.94
C SER A 15 -6.24 11.05 17.62
N SER A 16 -5.91 10.43 16.49
CA SER A 16 -6.49 10.79 15.20
C SER A 16 -7.99 10.44 15.14
N LEU A 17 -8.39 9.27 15.64
CA LEU A 17 -9.77 8.81 15.60
C LEU A 17 -10.70 9.66 16.48
N SER A 18 -10.28 9.98 17.71
CA SER A 18 -11.06 10.82 18.64
C SER A 18 -11.27 12.24 18.10
N LYS A 19 -10.26 12.85 17.46
CA LYS A 19 -10.39 14.16 16.80
C LYS A 19 -11.50 14.20 15.74
N ASN A 20 -11.72 13.09 15.03
CA ASN A 20 -12.76 13.02 14.00
C ASN A 20 -14.19 12.95 14.60
N LEU A 21 -14.34 12.68 15.90
CA LEU A 21 -15.63 12.64 16.57
C LEU A 21 -16.08 14.03 17.06
N VAL A 22 -15.18 15.00 17.14
CA VAL A 22 -15.48 16.32 17.74
C VAL A 22 -16.54 17.04 16.92
N THR A 23 -17.66 17.35 17.59
CA THR A 23 -18.78 18.16 17.09
C THR A 23 -19.03 19.31 18.08
N PRO A 24 -19.69 20.41 17.66
CA PRO A 24 -19.98 21.52 18.58
C PRO A 24 -20.71 21.11 19.87
N GLY A 25 -21.58 20.10 19.79
CA GLY A 25 -22.31 19.54 20.94
C GLY A 25 -21.67 18.32 21.61
N LEU A 26 -20.52 17.84 21.12
CA LEU A 26 -19.83 16.62 21.59
C LEU A 26 -20.70 15.35 21.61
N GLU A 27 -21.76 15.31 20.78
CA GLU A 27 -22.79 14.27 20.75
C GLU A 27 -22.24 12.88 20.41
N ASN A 28 -21.09 12.83 19.73
CA ASN A 28 -20.44 11.58 19.34
C ASN A 28 -19.68 10.91 20.50
N PHE A 29 -19.54 11.57 21.67
CA PHE A 29 -18.87 11.05 22.87
C PHE A 29 -19.87 10.46 23.88
N ARG A 30 -20.73 9.55 23.41
CA ARG A 30 -21.87 8.97 24.15
C ARG A 30 -21.45 8.17 25.38
N GLU A 31 -20.39 7.38 25.26
CA GLU A 31 -19.84 6.57 26.34
C GLU A 31 -19.06 7.45 27.31
N THR A 32 -18.22 8.35 26.81
CA THR A 32 -17.49 9.30 27.68
C THR A 32 -18.44 10.15 28.53
N ALA A 33 -19.54 10.65 27.94
CA ALA A 33 -20.53 11.48 28.63
C ALA A 33 -21.29 10.76 29.77
N LYS A 34 -21.30 9.42 29.80
CA LYS A 34 -21.89 8.66 30.93
C LYS A 34 -21.02 8.67 32.18
N HIS A 35 -19.73 9.00 32.03
CA HIS A 35 -18.73 8.90 33.09
C HIS A 35 -18.19 10.25 33.57
N PHE A 36 -18.49 11.33 32.87
CA PHE A 36 -17.99 12.67 33.16
C PHE A 36 -19.13 13.70 33.07
N VAL A 37 -19.08 14.73 33.91
CA VAL A 37 -20.07 15.82 33.86
C VAL A 37 -19.78 16.76 32.68
N ALA A 38 -20.78 17.54 32.27
CA ALA A 38 -20.66 18.41 31.08
C ALA A 38 -19.44 19.36 31.13
N GLY A 39 -19.08 19.88 32.32
CA GLY A 39 -17.92 20.77 32.50
C GLY A 39 -16.56 20.08 32.27
N ASP A 40 -16.50 18.75 32.40
CA ASP A 40 -15.27 17.96 32.26
C ASP A 40 -15.00 17.58 30.80
N MET A 41 -16.04 17.54 29.97
CA MET A 41 -15.98 17.00 28.61
C MET A 41 -14.87 17.62 27.73
N PRO A 42 -14.62 18.95 27.73
CA PRO A 42 -13.54 19.54 26.94
C PRO A 42 -12.15 18.97 27.25
N LEU A 43 -11.95 18.42 28.46
CA LEU A 43 -10.69 17.81 28.88
C LEU A 43 -10.58 16.32 28.52
N ARG A 44 -11.67 15.70 28.04
CA ARG A 44 -11.83 14.25 27.86
C ARG A 44 -12.10 13.81 26.43
N THR A 45 -12.36 14.74 25.51
CA THR A 45 -12.65 14.46 24.10
C THR A 45 -11.42 14.46 23.19
N ARG A 46 -10.22 14.43 23.79
CA ARG A 46 -8.94 14.21 23.10
C ARG A 46 -8.12 13.19 23.87
N LYS A 47 -7.24 12.49 23.16
CA LYS A 47 -6.27 11.61 23.80
C LYS A 47 -5.42 12.41 24.80
N GLY A 48 -5.30 11.90 26.02
CA GLY A 48 -4.46 12.50 27.07
C GLY A 48 -2.97 12.41 26.74
N VAL A 49 -2.14 13.00 27.60
CA VAL A 49 -0.67 12.98 27.44
C VAL A 49 -0.05 12.27 28.63
N TYR A 50 0.87 11.35 28.38
CA TYR A 50 1.44 10.50 29.43
C TYR A 50 2.96 10.35 29.27
N PRO A 51 3.74 10.44 30.36
CA PRO A 51 5.20 10.32 30.30
C PRO A 51 5.61 8.84 30.35
N TYR A 52 5.45 8.15 29.20
CA TYR A 52 5.62 6.70 29.10
C TYR A 52 7.01 6.21 29.50
N GLU A 53 8.06 6.92 29.08
CA GLU A 53 9.45 6.51 29.33
C GLU A 53 9.92 6.86 30.76
N TYR A 54 9.29 7.85 31.37
CA TYR A 54 9.52 8.20 32.78
C TYR A 54 8.87 7.20 33.74
N THR A 55 7.69 6.69 33.38
CA THR A 55 6.91 5.77 34.23
C THR A 55 7.41 4.33 34.08
N ASP A 56 8.63 4.08 34.54
CA ASP A 56 9.36 2.82 34.37
C ASP A 56 9.20 1.83 35.55
N SER A 57 8.55 2.25 36.63
CA SER A 57 8.43 1.48 37.86
C SER A 57 7.19 1.86 38.67
N TRP A 58 6.71 0.93 39.50
CA TRP A 58 5.55 1.17 40.38
C TRP A 58 5.78 2.34 41.34
N SER A 59 7.00 2.55 41.83
CA SER A 59 7.33 3.69 42.70
C SER A 59 7.13 5.04 42.03
N ARG A 60 7.21 5.13 40.68
CA ARG A 60 6.90 6.38 39.97
C ARG A 60 5.44 6.76 40.09
N LEU A 61 4.54 5.79 40.20
CA LEU A 61 3.11 6.05 40.34
C LEU A 61 2.77 6.72 41.68
N GLU A 62 3.60 6.52 42.71
CA GLU A 62 3.43 7.15 44.03
C GLU A 62 3.92 8.61 44.06
N GLU A 63 4.54 9.12 42.99
CA GLU A 63 5.02 10.50 42.95
C GLU A 63 3.87 11.50 43.01
N THR A 64 3.97 12.44 43.95
CA THR A 64 2.90 13.39 44.26
C THR A 64 2.91 14.66 43.41
N ARG A 65 3.59 14.62 42.26
CA ARG A 65 3.71 15.75 41.34
C ARG A 65 3.76 15.26 39.90
N LEU A 66 3.23 16.08 38.99
CA LEU A 66 3.41 15.84 37.57
C LEU A 66 4.91 15.96 37.20
N PRO A 67 5.46 15.04 36.38
CA PRO A 67 6.84 15.10 35.92
C PRO A 67 7.16 16.40 35.16
N ARG A 68 8.45 16.73 35.05
CA ARG A 68 8.87 17.95 34.33
C ARG A 68 8.65 17.75 32.84
N LYS A 69 8.51 18.86 32.08
CA LYS A 69 8.30 18.81 30.63
C LYS A 69 9.30 17.92 29.88
N ARG A 70 10.59 17.98 30.22
CA ARG A 70 11.66 17.15 29.63
C ARG A 70 11.47 15.64 29.86
N ASP A 71 10.75 15.26 30.91
CA ASP A 71 10.50 13.86 31.28
C ASP A 71 9.42 13.23 30.37
N PHE A 72 8.79 14.02 29.49
CA PHE A 72 7.85 13.55 28.45
C PHE A 72 8.52 13.34 27.09
N TYR A 73 9.84 13.47 26.99
CA TYR A 73 10.56 13.16 25.76
C TYR A 73 10.27 11.71 25.32
N SER A 74 10.05 11.50 24.02
CA SER A 74 9.90 10.16 23.47
C SER A 74 11.07 9.77 22.58
N THR A 75 11.82 8.75 22.98
CA THR A 75 12.84 8.09 22.15
C THR A 75 12.24 7.35 20.96
N LEU A 76 10.95 6.99 21.00
CA LEU A 76 10.25 6.33 19.89
C LEU A 76 10.01 7.26 18.69
N THR A 77 9.82 8.55 18.95
CA THR A 77 9.58 9.57 17.92
C THR A 77 10.70 10.61 17.82
N GLU A 78 11.65 10.58 18.76
CA GLU A 78 12.74 11.54 18.93
C GLU A 78 12.25 12.99 19.05
N THR A 79 11.19 13.19 19.84
CA THR A 79 10.55 14.50 19.98
C THR A 79 10.24 14.80 21.43
N ASP A 80 10.42 16.06 21.81
CA ASP A 80 9.87 16.63 23.03
C ASP A 80 8.34 16.76 22.95
N ILE A 81 7.71 16.80 24.12
CA ILE A 81 6.31 17.19 24.26
C ILE A 81 6.11 18.64 23.80
N LYS A 82 5.02 18.90 23.10
CA LYS A 82 4.62 20.27 22.75
C LYS A 82 4.16 21.05 23.98
N GLU A 83 4.31 22.37 23.95
CA GLU A 83 3.85 23.24 25.05
C GLU A 83 2.34 23.07 25.31
N GLU A 84 1.53 23.10 24.24
CA GLU A 84 0.07 22.90 24.31
C GLU A 84 -0.34 21.58 24.97
N ASP A 85 0.45 20.52 24.77
CA ASP A 85 0.18 19.18 25.29
C ASP A 85 0.59 19.08 26.77
N PHE A 86 1.67 19.76 27.16
CA PHE A 86 2.12 19.81 28.54
C PHE A 86 1.20 20.66 29.42
N GLU A 87 0.77 21.82 28.93
CA GLU A 87 -0.21 22.67 29.64
C GLU A 87 -1.56 21.96 29.79
N HIS A 88 -1.98 21.20 28.78
CA HIS A 88 -3.15 20.35 28.89
C HIS A 88 -3.01 19.27 29.99
N ALA A 89 -1.83 18.63 30.11
CA ALA A 89 -1.57 17.65 31.16
C ALA A 89 -1.66 18.27 32.57
N LYS A 90 -1.11 19.48 32.77
CA LYS A 90 -1.25 20.23 34.04
C LYS A 90 -2.70 20.54 34.35
N LEU A 91 -3.44 21.08 33.38
CA LEU A 91 -4.85 21.40 33.55
C LEU A 91 -5.67 20.17 33.95
N VAL A 92 -5.41 19.02 33.32
CA VAL A 92 -6.07 17.76 33.67
C VAL A 92 -5.68 17.29 35.07
N TRP A 93 -4.40 17.38 35.44
CA TRP A 93 -3.92 17.01 36.77
C TRP A 93 -4.63 17.83 37.85
N ASP A 94 -4.67 19.15 37.68
CA ASP A 94 -5.23 20.09 38.65
C ASP A 94 -6.76 19.98 38.73
N HIS A 95 -7.45 19.95 37.59
CA HIS A 95 -8.92 19.92 37.53
C HIS A 95 -9.53 18.68 38.18
N PHE A 96 -8.87 17.53 38.04
CA PHE A 96 -9.34 16.26 38.61
C PHE A 96 -8.73 15.94 39.97
N GLY A 97 -7.95 16.86 40.54
CA GLY A 97 -7.34 16.71 41.85
C GLY A 97 -6.44 15.47 41.95
N CYS A 98 -5.70 15.15 40.88
CA CYS A 98 -4.75 14.04 40.91
C CYS A 98 -3.70 14.30 42.00
N THR A 99 -3.59 13.39 42.96
CA THR A 99 -2.62 13.54 44.06
C THR A 99 -1.33 12.79 43.78
N THR A 100 -1.41 11.73 42.97
CA THR A 100 -0.28 10.89 42.57
C THR A 100 -0.25 10.68 41.05
N LEU A 101 0.90 10.27 40.51
CA LEU A 101 1.01 9.89 39.10
C LEU A 101 0.16 8.63 38.79
N GLY A 102 -0.11 7.79 39.78
CA GLY A 102 -1.06 6.68 39.73
C GLY A 102 -2.47 7.16 39.45
N ASP A 103 -2.96 8.17 40.17
CA ASP A 103 -4.30 8.75 39.94
C ASP A 103 -4.41 9.28 38.50
N TYR A 104 -3.37 9.98 38.04
CA TYR A 104 -3.30 10.49 36.67
C TYR A 104 -3.27 9.37 35.63
N SER A 105 -2.55 8.28 35.91
CA SER A 105 -2.48 7.08 35.06
C SER A 105 -3.83 6.38 34.92
N ASP A 106 -4.53 6.13 36.03
CA ASP A 106 -5.84 5.47 36.01
C ASP A 106 -6.87 6.30 35.25
N LEU A 107 -6.83 7.62 35.46
CA LEU A 107 -7.66 8.57 34.75
C LEU A 107 -7.35 8.58 33.26
N TYR A 108 -6.06 8.63 32.90
CA TYR A 108 -5.60 8.54 31.52
C TYR A 108 -6.11 7.28 30.82
N LEU A 109 -5.96 6.11 31.46
CA LEU A 109 -6.41 4.83 30.92
C LEU A 109 -7.93 4.77 30.77
N LYS A 110 -8.68 5.28 31.76
CA LYS A 110 -10.15 5.37 31.68
C LYS A 110 -10.60 6.15 30.45
N ILE A 111 -9.94 7.27 30.16
CA ILE A 111 -10.27 8.11 28.99
C ILE A 111 -9.95 7.38 27.70
N ASP A 112 -8.77 6.75 27.60
CA ASP A 112 -8.39 6.00 26.41
C ASP A 112 -9.40 4.87 26.09
N VAL A 113 -9.91 4.17 27.11
CA VAL A 113 -10.94 3.13 26.95
C VAL A 113 -12.27 3.72 26.49
N LEU A 114 -12.72 4.83 27.11
CA LEU A 114 -13.99 5.48 26.76
C LEU A 114 -13.96 6.10 25.37
N LEU A 115 -12.87 6.76 25.00
CA LEU A 115 -12.64 7.28 23.66
C LEU A 115 -12.67 6.16 22.62
N LEU A 116 -12.05 5.02 22.90
CA LEU A 116 -12.07 3.89 21.97
C LEU A 116 -13.48 3.32 21.82
N ALA A 117 -14.25 3.25 22.91
CA ALA A 117 -15.65 2.84 22.88
C ALA A 117 -16.49 3.78 22.02
N ASP A 118 -16.36 5.10 22.22
CA ASP A 118 -17.03 6.12 21.40
C ASP A 118 -16.66 5.99 19.93
N VAL A 119 -15.37 5.87 19.61
CA VAL A 119 -14.89 5.67 18.24
C VAL A 119 -15.54 4.43 17.61
N PHE A 120 -15.58 3.30 18.33
CA PHE A 120 -16.14 2.07 17.79
C PHE A 120 -17.66 2.12 17.64
N GLU A 121 -18.40 2.74 18.57
CA GLU A 121 -19.85 2.91 18.45
C GLU A 121 -20.22 3.81 17.27
N ASN A 122 -19.50 4.91 17.05
CA ASN A 122 -19.69 5.76 15.87
C ASN A 122 -19.37 4.99 14.57
N PHE A 123 -18.33 4.16 14.60
CA PHE A 123 -17.99 3.30 13.47
C PHE A 123 -19.09 2.27 13.17
N ARG A 124 -19.72 1.67 14.19
CA ARG A 124 -20.89 0.80 14.03
C ARG A 124 -22.04 1.54 13.36
N ASP A 125 -22.32 2.78 13.76
CA ASP A 125 -23.36 3.61 13.12
C ASP A 125 -23.06 3.91 11.64
N VAL A 126 -21.79 4.16 11.29
CA VAL A 126 -21.38 4.31 9.89
C VAL A 126 -21.64 3.02 9.10
N CYS A 127 -21.25 1.86 9.64
CA CYS A 127 -21.46 0.56 8.98
C CYS A 127 -22.95 0.21 8.83
N MET A 128 -23.75 0.49 9.86
CA MET A 128 -25.19 0.26 9.83
C MET A 128 -25.88 1.16 8.81
N ARG A 129 -25.53 2.45 8.74
CA ARG A 129 -26.09 3.36 7.74
C ARG A 129 -25.69 3.00 6.31
N ALA A 130 -24.43 2.61 6.10
CA ALA A 130 -23.90 2.36 4.76
C ALA A 130 -24.29 0.97 4.21
N TYR A 131 -24.24 -0.07 5.05
CA TYR A 131 -24.35 -1.48 4.60
C TYR A 131 -25.43 -2.27 5.34
N ASN A 132 -26.02 -1.69 6.38
CA ASN A 132 -26.93 -2.39 7.29
C ASN A 132 -26.26 -3.67 7.85
N LEU A 133 -24.98 -3.55 8.19
CA LEU A 133 -24.15 -4.60 8.79
C LEU A 133 -23.44 -4.00 10.00
N ASP A 134 -23.53 -4.68 11.14
CA ASP A 134 -22.86 -4.23 12.36
C ASP A 134 -21.43 -4.79 12.41
N ALA A 135 -20.45 -3.89 12.40
CA ALA A 135 -19.03 -4.22 12.47
C ALA A 135 -18.66 -5.07 13.70
N ALA A 136 -19.42 -4.98 14.78
CA ALA A 136 -19.21 -5.78 15.97
C ALA A 136 -19.35 -7.28 15.68
N HIS A 137 -20.05 -7.73 14.62
CA HIS A 137 -20.16 -9.16 14.28
C HIS A 137 -18.96 -9.69 13.47
N TYR A 138 -18.03 -8.83 13.07
CA TYR A 138 -16.90 -9.18 12.23
C TYR A 138 -15.59 -9.26 13.03
N PHE A 139 -14.55 -9.86 12.43
CA PHE A 139 -13.20 -9.83 12.97
C PHE A 139 -12.34 -8.70 12.42
N THR A 140 -12.60 -8.28 11.17
CA THR A 140 -11.79 -7.29 10.44
C THR A 140 -12.63 -6.54 9.42
N ALA A 141 -12.20 -5.33 9.02
CA ALA A 141 -12.86 -4.57 7.95
C ALA A 141 -12.91 -5.31 6.60
N PRO A 142 -11.89 -6.09 6.16
CA PRO A 142 -12.00 -6.90 4.95
C PRO A 142 -13.08 -7.98 4.99
N GLY A 143 -13.34 -8.58 6.16
CA GLY A 143 -14.46 -9.50 6.32
C GLY A 143 -15.81 -8.80 6.16
N LEU A 144 -15.95 -7.64 6.81
CA LEU A 144 -17.13 -6.79 6.68
C LEU A 144 -17.36 -6.34 5.23
N SER A 145 -16.31 -5.92 4.52
CA SER A 145 -16.41 -5.44 3.14
C SER A 145 -16.87 -6.53 2.17
N PHE A 146 -16.35 -7.74 2.30
CA PHE A 146 -16.75 -8.84 1.44
C PHE A 146 -18.22 -9.20 1.60
N ASP A 147 -18.72 -9.25 2.84
CA ASP A 147 -20.14 -9.51 3.10
C ASP A 147 -21.02 -8.33 2.70
N ALA A 148 -20.57 -7.09 2.90
CA ALA A 148 -21.26 -5.88 2.44
C ALA A 148 -21.43 -5.90 0.91
N MET A 149 -20.37 -6.23 0.18
CA MET A 149 -20.37 -6.38 -1.27
C MET A 149 -21.36 -7.46 -1.73
N LEU A 150 -21.32 -8.65 -1.12
CA LEU A 150 -22.24 -9.75 -1.48
C LEU A 150 -23.71 -9.39 -1.20
N LYS A 151 -23.96 -8.78 -0.04
CA LYS A 151 -25.31 -8.35 0.36
C LYS A 151 -25.85 -7.26 -0.57
N PHE A 152 -25.01 -6.30 -0.95
CA PHE A 152 -25.40 -5.19 -1.81
C PHE A 152 -25.65 -5.63 -3.25
N THR A 153 -24.75 -6.43 -3.82
CA THR A 153 -24.84 -6.88 -5.22
C THR A 153 -25.87 -7.99 -5.42
N GLY A 154 -26.11 -8.82 -4.40
CA GLY A 154 -26.91 -10.04 -4.54
C GLY A 154 -26.30 -11.08 -5.49
N GLN A 155 -25.05 -10.88 -5.91
CA GLN A 155 -24.39 -11.71 -6.90
C GLN A 155 -24.08 -13.10 -6.32
N LYS A 156 -24.39 -14.14 -7.09
CA LYS A 156 -23.98 -15.51 -6.78
C LYS A 156 -22.63 -15.78 -7.44
N LEU A 157 -21.60 -15.96 -6.62
CA LEU A 157 -20.25 -16.27 -7.06
C LEU A 157 -20.03 -17.78 -7.05
N GLN A 158 -19.73 -18.37 -8.21
CA GLN A 158 -19.41 -19.80 -8.31
C GLN A 158 -18.06 -20.06 -7.64
N LEU A 159 -17.97 -21.09 -6.80
CA LEU A 159 -16.68 -21.57 -6.30
C LEU A 159 -16.03 -22.49 -7.33
N LEU A 160 -14.70 -22.46 -7.43
CA LEU A 160 -13.96 -23.38 -8.29
C LEU A 160 -13.94 -24.77 -7.63
N HIS A 161 -14.40 -25.78 -8.37
CA HIS A 161 -14.41 -27.17 -7.94
C HIS A 161 -13.26 -27.97 -8.58
N ASP A 162 -12.78 -27.50 -9.73
CA ASP A 162 -11.62 -28.04 -10.42
C ASP A 162 -10.33 -27.49 -9.76
N TYR A 163 -9.47 -28.41 -9.32
CA TYR A 163 -8.23 -28.08 -8.65
C TYR A 163 -7.19 -27.44 -9.58
N ASP A 164 -7.15 -27.85 -10.85
CA ASP A 164 -6.21 -27.32 -11.84
C ASP A 164 -6.58 -25.89 -12.25
N MET A 165 -7.89 -25.57 -12.32
CA MET A 165 -8.34 -24.18 -12.50
C MET A 165 -7.88 -23.31 -11.33
N LEU A 166 -8.05 -23.81 -10.10
CA LEU A 166 -7.61 -23.10 -8.90
C LEU A 166 -6.10 -22.82 -8.93
N LEU A 167 -5.29 -23.83 -9.25
CA LEU A 167 -3.83 -23.68 -9.38
C LEU A 167 -3.45 -22.69 -10.49
N MET A 168 -4.16 -22.71 -11.63
CA MET A 168 -3.93 -21.76 -12.72
C MET A 168 -4.17 -20.32 -12.26
N TYR A 169 -5.27 -20.04 -11.56
CA TYR A 169 -5.51 -18.70 -10.98
C TYR A 169 -4.45 -18.33 -9.93
N GLU A 170 -4.06 -19.24 -9.04
CA GLU A 170 -3.02 -18.98 -8.04
C GLU A 170 -1.68 -18.62 -8.66
N ASN A 171 -1.26 -19.36 -9.69
CA ASN A 171 -0.03 -19.12 -10.43
C ASN A 171 -0.07 -17.81 -11.23
N GLY A 172 -1.27 -17.37 -11.63
CA GLY A 172 -1.48 -16.13 -12.35
C GLY A 172 -1.46 -14.86 -11.49
N ILE A 173 -1.61 -14.95 -10.17
CA ILE A 173 -1.69 -13.77 -9.31
C ILE A 173 -0.35 -13.02 -9.24
N ARG A 174 -0.38 -11.77 -9.69
CA ARG A 174 0.78 -10.86 -9.70
C ARG A 174 0.33 -9.47 -9.24
N GLY A 175 0.90 -9.00 -8.14
CA GLY A 175 0.57 -7.71 -7.52
C GLY A 175 0.93 -6.50 -8.38
N GLY A 176 0.93 -5.33 -7.75
CA GLY A 176 1.38 -4.08 -8.37
C GLY A 176 2.86 -4.10 -8.73
N LEU A 177 3.19 -3.62 -9.93
CA LEU A 177 4.57 -3.50 -10.39
C LEU A 177 5.24 -2.31 -9.72
N VAL A 178 6.51 -2.49 -9.30
CA VAL A 178 7.32 -1.41 -8.72
C VAL A 178 8.72 -1.51 -9.26
N GLN A 179 9.21 -0.46 -9.90
CA GLN A 179 10.56 -0.40 -10.47
C GLN A 179 11.05 1.04 -10.65
N ALA A 180 12.38 1.21 -10.60
CA ALA A 180 13.06 2.44 -10.97
C ALA A 180 13.68 2.27 -12.36
N SER A 181 13.04 2.85 -13.38
CA SER A 181 13.48 2.73 -14.78
C SER A 181 14.53 3.79 -15.14
N MET A 182 14.45 4.98 -14.54
CA MET A 182 15.50 6.01 -14.54
C MET A 182 15.62 6.59 -13.13
N ARG A 183 16.82 6.54 -12.57
CA ARG A 183 17.04 6.64 -11.12
C ARG A 183 17.26 8.07 -10.64
N TYR A 184 17.54 9.01 -11.52
CA TYR A 184 17.82 10.40 -11.13
C TYR A 184 17.48 11.38 -12.25
N ALA A 185 16.91 12.53 -11.88
CA ALA A 185 16.80 13.70 -12.75
C ALA A 185 16.65 14.97 -11.93
N LYS A 186 17.10 16.09 -12.54
CA LYS A 186 16.73 17.45 -12.14
C LYS A 186 15.86 18.06 -13.23
N ALA A 187 14.76 18.68 -12.83
CA ALA A 187 13.94 19.46 -13.74
C ALA A 187 14.65 20.78 -14.08
N ASN A 188 14.48 21.26 -15.30
CA ASN A 188 14.99 22.55 -15.74
C ASN A 188 13.85 23.38 -16.33
N ASN A 189 13.16 24.17 -15.51
CA ASN A 189 12.11 25.07 -16.00
C ASN A 189 12.06 26.35 -15.16
N ALA A 190 11.39 27.38 -15.65
CA ALA A 190 11.38 28.71 -15.02
C ALA A 190 10.82 28.72 -13.57
N LYS A 191 10.16 27.64 -13.14
CA LYS A 191 9.59 27.49 -11.79
C LYS A 191 10.50 26.71 -10.83
N THR A 192 11.67 26.23 -11.28
CA THR A 192 12.62 25.51 -10.43
C THR A 192 13.78 26.40 -9.98
N PRO A 193 14.27 26.27 -8.74
CA PRO A 193 15.53 26.88 -8.32
C PRO A 193 16.68 26.43 -9.23
N GLY A 194 17.51 27.38 -9.69
CA GLY A 194 18.66 27.06 -10.55
C GLY A 194 18.31 26.82 -12.02
N TYR A 195 17.16 27.33 -12.50
CA TYR A 195 16.80 27.33 -13.92
C TYR A 195 17.91 27.92 -14.79
N ASP A 196 18.23 27.21 -15.86
CA ASP A 196 19.27 27.55 -16.83
C ASP A 196 18.63 27.61 -18.22
N ASP A 197 18.50 28.83 -18.77
CA ASP A 197 17.86 29.08 -20.06
C ASP A 197 18.70 28.60 -21.24
N THR A 198 19.97 28.24 -21.01
CA THR A 198 20.86 27.66 -22.03
C THR A 198 20.66 26.15 -22.20
N LYS A 199 20.02 25.49 -21.22
CA LYS A 199 19.71 24.06 -21.25
C LYS A 199 18.30 23.79 -21.74
N GLU A 200 18.09 22.60 -22.29
CA GLU A 200 16.75 22.17 -22.68
C GLU A 200 15.81 22.18 -21.48
N LYS A 201 14.58 22.68 -21.70
CA LYS A 201 13.58 22.72 -20.63
C LYS A 201 13.04 21.34 -20.35
N SER A 202 12.86 21.04 -19.06
CA SER A 202 12.30 19.77 -18.63
C SER A 202 11.49 19.88 -17.34
N TRP A 203 10.58 18.93 -17.20
CA TRP A 203 9.67 18.79 -16.09
C TRP A 203 9.79 17.39 -15.49
N ILE A 204 9.68 17.30 -14.17
CA ILE A 204 9.42 16.04 -13.47
C ILE A 204 7.96 16.06 -13.04
N VAL A 205 7.19 15.08 -13.50
CA VAL A 205 5.74 15.02 -13.25
C VAL A 205 5.45 13.74 -12.47
N TYR A 206 4.75 13.86 -11.34
CA TYR A 206 4.37 12.73 -10.51
C TYR A 206 2.85 12.54 -10.57
N GLN A 207 2.40 11.48 -11.23
CA GLN A 207 0.99 11.19 -11.45
C GLN A 207 0.57 9.92 -10.71
N ASP A 208 -0.61 9.95 -10.10
CA ASP A 208 -1.21 8.81 -9.38
C ASP A 208 -2.61 8.49 -9.93
N CYS A 209 -2.88 7.21 -10.20
CA CYS A 209 -4.18 6.77 -10.66
C CYS A 209 -5.17 6.69 -9.50
N ASN A 210 -6.19 7.53 -9.53
CA ASN A 210 -7.25 7.50 -8.54
C ASN A 210 -7.95 6.14 -8.49
N ASN A 211 -7.80 5.42 -7.38
CA ASN A 211 -8.53 4.18 -7.09
C ASN A 211 -8.43 3.14 -8.23
N LEU A 212 -7.20 2.85 -8.67
CA LEU A 212 -6.90 1.93 -9.79
C LEU A 212 -7.66 0.59 -9.69
N TYR A 213 -7.62 -0.08 -8.53
CA TYR A 213 -8.34 -1.34 -8.35
C TYR A 213 -9.86 -1.16 -8.31
N GLY A 214 -10.36 -0.04 -7.80
CA GLY A 214 -11.77 0.32 -7.90
C GLY A 214 -12.22 0.48 -9.35
N TRP A 215 -11.42 1.15 -10.19
CA TRP A 215 -11.68 1.24 -11.63
C TRP A 215 -11.75 -0.13 -12.29
N ALA A 216 -10.81 -1.02 -11.96
CA ALA A 216 -10.80 -2.39 -12.48
C ALA A 216 -12.03 -3.18 -12.02
N MET A 217 -12.43 -3.07 -10.74
CA MET A 217 -13.64 -3.69 -10.20
C MET A 217 -14.95 -3.13 -10.79
N SER A 218 -14.92 -1.93 -11.37
CA SER A 218 -16.05 -1.36 -12.11
C SER A 218 -16.16 -1.88 -13.56
N GLN A 219 -15.19 -2.66 -14.03
CA GLN A 219 -15.26 -3.33 -15.34
C GLN A 219 -16.08 -4.63 -15.25
N TYR A 220 -16.28 -5.30 -16.39
CA TYR A 220 -16.90 -6.63 -16.42
C TYR A 220 -16.02 -7.63 -15.65
N MET A 221 -16.55 -8.16 -14.55
CA MET A 221 -15.88 -9.07 -13.64
C MET A 221 -16.42 -10.51 -13.77
N PRO A 222 -15.56 -11.54 -13.70
CA PRO A 222 -15.98 -12.94 -13.65
C PRO A 222 -16.88 -13.25 -12.45
N TYR A 223 -17.91 -14.07 -12.64
CA TYR A 223 -18.77 -14.55 -11.53
C TYR A 223 -19.11 -16.05 -11.56
N GLY A 224 -18.92 -16.72 -12.70
CA GLY A 224 -19.28 -18.14 -12.85
C GLY A 224 -19.17 -18.64 -14.29
N GLY A 225 -19.74 -19.81 -14.57
CA GLY A 225 -19.68 -20.44 -15.90
C GLY A 225 -18.30 -20.95 -16.28
N PHE A 226 -17.44 -21.26 -15.30
CA PHE A 226 -16.06 -21.70 -15.55
C PHE A 226 -16.01 -23.06 -16.25
N ASN A 227 -15.43 -23.09 -17.45
CA ASN A 227 -15.24 -24.31 -18.23
C ASN A 227 -13.90 -24.27 -18.96
N TRP A 228 -13.25 -25.43 -19.10
CA TRP A 228 -12.15 -25.60 -20.04
C TRP A 228 -12.67 -25.54 -21.46
N VAL A 229 -11.98 -24.80 -22.32
CA VAL A 229 -12.26 -24.74 -23.77
C VAL A 229 -11.01 -25.11 -24.55
N GLU A 230 -11.17 -25.27 -25.87
CA GLU A 230 -10.06 -25.63 -26.74
C GLU A 230 -8.88 -24.65 -26.58
N PRO A 231 -7.64 -25.14 -26.43
CA PRO A 231 -6.47 -24.30 -26.18
C PRO A 231 -5.99 -23.60 -27.45
N THR A 232 -6.78 -22.67 -27.97
CA THR A 232 -6.46 -21.87 -29.15
C THR A 232 -6.75 -20.39 -28.92
N LEU A 233 -6.19 -19.52 -29.77
CA LEU A 233 -6.52 -18.09 -29.78
C LEU A 233 -7.84 -17.80 -30.52
N ASN A 234 -8.49 -18.80 -31.11
CA ASN A 234 -9.73 -18.61 -31.86
C ASN A 234 -10.81 -18.00 -30.97
N GLY A 235 -11.43 -16.91 -31.42
CA GLY A 235 -12.40 -16.16 -30.64
C GLY A 235 -11.81 -15.14 -29.67
N LEU A 236 -10.48 -15.03 -29.51
CA LEU A 236 -9.87 -13.97 -28.69
C LEU A 236 -10.21 -12.58 -29.23
N ASN A 237 -10.14 -12.40 -30.55
CA ASN A 237 -10.43 -11.11 -31.19
C ASN A 237 -11.92 -10.76 -31.24
N ASP A 238 -12.80 -11.74 -30.99
CA ASP A 238 -14.24 -11.54 -30.94
C ASP A 238 -14.71 -11.06 -29.55
N LEU A 239 -13.81 -11.09 -28.55
CA LEU A 239 -14.09 -10.60 -27.21
C LEU A 239 -13.78 -9.11 -27.09
N ASP A 240 -14.70 -8.38 -26.48
CA ASP A 240 -14.53 -6.99 -26.07
C ASP A 240 -14.70 -6.83 -24.54
N ASP A 241 -14.54 -5.60 -24.07
CA ASP A 241 -14.61 -5.24 -22.66
C ASP A 241 -16.01 -5.41 -22.03
N THR A 242 -17.04 -5.68 -22.81
CA THR A 242 -18.43 -5.83 -22.37
C THR A 242 -19.05 -7.17 -22.75
N SER A 243 -18.25 -8.05 -23.33
CA SER A 243 -18.69 -9.36 -23.77
C SER A 243 -19.20 -10.17 -22.58
N PRO A 244 -20.32 -10.90 -22.72
CA PRO A 244 -20.91 -11.65 -21.60
C PRO A 244 -20.02 -12.81 -21.14
N ILE A 245 -19.06 -13.21 -21.98
CA ILE A 245 -18.04 -14.20 -21.70
C ILE A 245 -16.65 -13.56 -21.72
N GLY A 246 -15.74 -14.11 -20.93
CA GLY A 246 -14.32 -13.77 -20.92
C GLY A 246 -13.47 -15.04 -20.85
N ARG A 247 -12.15 -14.89 -21.01
CA ARG A 247 -11.20 -16.01 -20.99
C ARG A 247 -9.93 -15.72 -20.22
N ILE A 248 -9.38 -16.76 -19.60
CA ILE A 248 -8.02 -16.81 -19.04
C ILE A 248 -7.21 -17.78 -19.87
N TYR A 249 -6.01 -17.36 -20.26
CA TYR A 249 -5.10 -18.13 -21.10
C TYR A 249 -3.87 -18.53 -20.29
N GLU A 250 -3.35 -19.73 -20.49
CA GLU A 250 -1.99 -20.10 -20.15
C GLU A 250 -1.19 -20.23 -21.44
N VAL A 251 -0.19 -19.36 -21.63
CA VAL A 251 0.50 -19.17 -22.91
C VAL A 251 1.99 -19.07 -22.76
N ASP A 252 2.72 -19.44 -23.82
CA ASP A 252 4.10 -19.04 -24.00
C ASP A 252 4.14 -17.77 -24.87
N VAL A 253 4.84 -16.74 -24.42
CA VAL A 253 4.92 -15.45 -25.10
C VAL A 253 6.38 -15.04 -25.26
N SER A 254 6.78 -14.72 -26.48
CA SER A 254 8.07 -14.12 -26.78
C SER A 254 7.98 -12.62 -26.98
N TYR A 255 9.10 -11.97 -26.68
CA TYR A 255 9.27 -10.53 -26.78
C TYR A 255 10.23 -10.21 -27.93
N PRO A 256 9.76 -9.61 -29.03
CA PRO A 256 10.63 -9.25 -30.14
C PRO A 256 11.68 -8.18 -29.77
N LYS A 257 12.92 -8.38 -30.25
CA LYS A 257 14.09 -7.54 -29.90
C LYS A 257 13.90 -6.07 -30.31
N GLU A 258 13.22 -5.82 -31.43
CA GLU A 258 12.91 -4.49 -31.96
C GLU A 258 11.99 -3.67 -31.05
N LEU A 259 11.32 -4.30 -30.09
CA LEU A 259 10.46 -3.62 -29.12
C LEU A 259 11.19 -3.23 -27.84
N HIS A 260 12.42 -3.71 -27.63
CA HIS A 260 13.11 -3.59 -26.34
C HIS A 260 13.33 -2.11 -25.96
N ASP A 261 13.90 -1.29 -26.84
CA ASP A 261 14.13 0.13 -26.55
C ASP A 261 12.82 0.88 -26.28
N LYS A 262 11.80 0.60 -27.11
CA LYS A 262 10.50 1.24 -27.03
C LYS A 262 9.79 0.92 -25.71
N HIS A 263 9.93 -0.31 -25.23
CA HIS A 263 9.23 -0.79 -24.06
C HIS A 263 10.10 -0.88 -22.79
N ASN A 264 11.38 -0.49 -22.85
CA ASN A 264 12.33 -0.66 -21.76
C ASN A 264 11.83 -0.05 -20.44
N ASP A 265 11.20 1.12 -20.52
CA ASP A 265 10.64 1.86 -19.39
C ASP A 265 9.59 1.05 -18.62
N LEU A 266 8.75 0.27 -19.31
CA LEU A 266 7.63 -0.46 -18.71
C LEU A 266 7.24 -1.74 -19.50
N PRO A 267 8.09 -2.79 -19.52
CA PRO A 267 7.79 -3.99 -20.30
C PRO A 267 6.45 -4.64 -19.92
N PHE A 268 5.73 -5.14 -20.94
CA PHE A 268 4.52 -5.93 -20.77
C PHE A 268 4.79 -7.26 -20.04
N LEU A 269 3.73 -7.80 -19.43
CA LEU A 269 3.70 -9.13 -18.82
C LEU A 269 4.74 -9.34 -17.71
N PRO A 270 4.69 -8.56 -16.61
CA PRO A 270 5.61 -8.74 -15.51
C PRO A 270 5.43 -10.14 -14.91
N GLN A 271 6.52 -10.73 -14.43
CA GLN A 271 6.56 -12.08 -13.87
C GLN A 271 7.29 -12.13 -12.54
N ASN A 272 6.92 -13.10 -11.69
CA ASN A 272 7.62 -13.36 -10.44
C ASN A 272 8.81 -14.29 -10.73
N SER A 273 10.02 -13.75 -10.80
CA SER A 273 11.25 -14.53 -10.97
C SER A 273 12.29 -14.13 -9.91
N ILE A 274 13.36 -14.90 -9.80
CA ILE A 274 14.48 -14.56 -8.93
C ILE A 274 15.47 -13.77 -9.81
N PRO A 275 15.71 -12.47 -9.53
CA PRO A 275 16.70 -11.72 -10.28
C PRO A 275 18.11 -12.34 -10.14
N ARG A 276 18.97 -12.11 -11.14
CA ARG A 276 20.37 -12.54 -11.11
C ARG A 276 21.05 -11.98 -9.85
N GLY A 277 21.77 -12.81 -9.12
CA GLY A 277 22.45 -12.43 -7.86
C GLY A 277 21.52 -12.34 -6.63
N SER A 278 20.21 -12.60 -6.79
CA SER A 278 19.25 -12.54 -5.68
C SER A 278 18.86 -13.94 -5.19
N LYS A 279 18.37 -14.02 -3.95
CA LYS A 279 17.71 -15.23 -3.40
C LYS A 279 16.21 -15.06 -3.27
N VAL A 280 15.70 -13.84 -3.49
CA VAL A 280 14.32 -13.46 -3.23
C VAL A 280 13.56 -13.37 -4.53
N ARG A 281 12.42 -14.06 -4.61
CA ARG A 281 11.50 -13.96 -5.75
C ARG A 281 10.85 -12.57 -5.76
N LYS A 282 10.92 -11.87 -6.89
CA LYS A 282 10.41 -10.50 -7.07
C LYS A 282 9.56 -10.42 -8.33
N LEU A 283 8.54 -9.56 -8.30
CA LEU A 283 7.80 -9.19 -9.50
C LEU A 283 8.65 -8.22 -10.33
N MET A 284 8.98 -8.61 -11.55
CA MET A 284 9.83 -7.89 -12.48
C MET A 284 9.19 -7.77 -13.86
N ALA A 285 9.39 -6.64 -14.52
CA ALA A 285 9.05 -6.46 -15.94
C ALA A 285 10.32 -6.70 -16.77
N THR A 286 10.35 -7.80 -17.52
CA THR A 286 11.54 -8.30 -18.23
C THR A 286 11.18 -8.63 -19.69
N PHE A 287 12.18 -8.62 -20.58
CA PHE A 287 12.06 -9.04 -21.99
C PHE A 287 12.25 -10.54 -22.21
N GLU A 288 12.57 -11.28 -21.15
CA GLU A 288 12.71 -12.73 -21.20
C GLU A 288 11.43 -13.39 -21.73
N LYS A 289 11.57 -14.53 -22.40
CA LYS A 289 10.43 -15.36 -22.80
C LYS A 289 9.60 -15.71 -21.57
N LYS A 290 8.27 -15.64 -21.71
CA LYS A 290 7.31 -16.00 -20.66
C LYS A 290 6.80 -17.39 -20.99
N GLU A 291 6.97 -18.33 -20.07
CA GLU A 291 6.49 -19.71 -20.23
C GLU A 291 5.35 -19.98 -19.26
N ASN A 292 4.32 -20.70 -19.73
CA ASN A 292 3.11 -21.03 -18.96
C ASN A 292 2.50 -19.79 -18.26
N TYR A 293 2.50 -18.65 -18.95
CA TYR A 293 2.06 -17.38 -18.40
C TYR A 293 0.53 -17.32 -18.36
N VAL A 294 -0.04 -17.26 -17.16
CA VAL A 294 -1.50 -17.16 -16.95
C VAL A 294 -1.98 -15.72 -17.07
N ILE A 295 -2.88 -15.42 -18.00
CA ILE A 295 -3.22 -14.03 -18.36
C ILE A 295 -4.70 -13.86 -18.68
N HIS A 296 -5.27 -12.74 -18.25
CA HIS A 296 -6.61 -12.33 -18.63
C HIS A 296 -6.67 -11.93 -20.12
N TYR A 297 -7.76 -12.28 -20.83
CA TYR A 297 -7.88 -12.01 -22.28
C TYR A 297 -7.57 -10.56 -22.67
N ARG A 298 -8.02 -9.58 -21.88
CA ARG A 298 -7.74 -8.15 -22.13
C ARG A 298 -6.25 -7.80 -22.11
N ASN A 299 -5.51 -8.33 -21.12
CA ASN A 299 -4.06 -8.14 -21.05
C ASN A 299 -3.37 -8.84 -22.22
N LEU A 300 -3.86 -10.02 -22.63
CA LEU A 300 -3.31 -10.74 -23.77
C LEU A 300 -3.54 -9.99 -25.09
N GLN A 301 -4.76 -9.49 -25.32
CA GLN A 301 -5.09 -8.64 -26.47
C GLN A 301 -4.20 -7.39 -26.49
N GLN A 302 -4.01 -6.73 -25.34
CA GLN A 302 -3.15 -5.55 -25.24
C GLN A 302 -1.68 -5.89 -25.55
N ALA A 303 -1.16 -7.02 -25.06
CA ALA A 303 0.19 -7.48 -25.35
C ALA A 303 0.39 -7.76 -26.86
N ILE A 304 -0.52 -8.51 -27.47
CA ILE A 304 -0.48 -8.83 -28.91
C ILE A 304 -0.59 -7.54 -29.75
N LYS A 305 -1.49 -6.63 -29.40
CA LYS A 305 -1.64 -5.33 -30.06
C LYS A 305 -0.36 -4.48 -30.00
N ASN A 306 0.46 -4.67 -28.97
CA ASN A 306 1.77 -4.01 -28.82
C ASN A 306 2.94 -4.83 -29.40
N GLY A 307 2.67 -5.92 -30.14
CA GLY A 307 3.65 -6.65 -30.91
C GLY A 307 4.25 -7.88 -30.22
N LEU A 308 3.79 -8.26 -29.02
CA LEU A 308 4.23 -9.51 -28.38
C LEU A 308 3.65 -10.72 -29.15
N ILE A 309 4.42 -11.81 -29.20
CA ILE A 309 4.10 -12.98 -30.02
C ILE A 309 3.71 -14.13 -29.10
N VAL A 310 2.50 -14.66 -29.26
CA VAL A 310 2.08 -15.90 -28.59
C VAL A 310 2.61 -17.09 -29.39
N GLU A 311 3.51 -17.85 -28.78
CA GLU A 311 4.12 -19.02 -29.42
C GLU A 311 3.27 -20.28 -29.22
N LYS A 312 2.62 -20.38 -28.05
CA LYS A 312 1.84 -21.56 -27.68
C LYS A 312 0.70 -21.20 -26.74
N VAL A 313 -0.45 -21.83 -26.93
CA VAL A 313 -1.56 -21.84 -25.97
C VAL A 313 -1.63 -23.23 -25.35
N HIS A 314 -1.51 -23.32 -24.03
CA HIS A 314 -1.54 -24.60 -23.31
C HIS A 314 -2.94 -24.93 -22.82
N ARG A 315 -3.60 -23.97 -22.16
CA ARG A 315 -4.92 -24.13 -21.56
C ARG A 315 -5.72 -22.84 -21.60
N VAL A 316 -7.05 -22.96 -21.70
CA VAL A 316 -7.97 -21.81 -21.71
C VAL A 316 -9.18 -22.09 -20.82
N ILE A 317 -9.44 -21.18 -19.89
CA ILE A 317 -10.66 -21.16 -19.06
C ILE A 317 -11.59 -20.09 -19.64
N GLN A 318 -12.81 -20.47 -20.01
CA GLN A 318 -13.89 -19.53 -20.32
C GLN A 318 -14.77 -19.32 -19.08
N PHE A 319 -15.28 -18.11 -18.91
CA PHE A 319 -16.18 -17.73 -17.81
C PHE A 319 -17.22 -16.71 -18.26
N ASN A 320 -18.30 -16.59 -17.50
CA ASN A 320 -19.29 -15.52 -17.61
C ASN A 320 -18.83 -14.31 -16.79
N GLN A 321 -19.04 -13.11 -17.34
CA GLN A 321 -18.69 -11.84 -16.72
C GLN A 321 -19.79 -10.79 -16.92
N SER A 322 -19.90 -9.86 -15.98
CA SER A 322 -20.78 -8.69 -16.05
C SER A 322 -20.22 -7.58 -15.17
N ASP A 323 -20.77 -6.37 -15.27
CA ASP A 323 -20.43 -5.21 -14.43
C ASP A 323 -21.02 -5.28 -13.00
N TRP A 324 -21.31 -6.50 -12.50
CA TRP A 324 -22.07 -6.73 -11.26
C TRP A 324 -21.48 -6.05 -10.01
N LEU A 325 -20.17 -5.75 -10.01
CA LEU A 325 -19.46 -5.11 -8.90
C LEU A 325 -19.43 -3.57 -9.00
N ALA A 326 -19.70 -3.00 -10.18
CA ALA A 326 -19.56 -1.57 -10.45
C ALA A 326 -20.42 -0.70 -9.53
N LYS A 327 -21.68 -1.09 -9.30
CA LYS A 327 -22.60 -0.34 -8.42
C LYS A 327 -22.13 -0.29 -6.96
N TYR A 328 -21.42 -1.31 -6.49
CA TYR A 328 -20.85 -1.30 -5.14
C TYR A 328 -19.66 -0.33 -5.04
N ILE A 329 -18.82 -0.27 -6.08
CA ILE A 329 -17.73 0.71 -6.15
C ILE A 329 -18.27 2.12 -6.20
N GLU A 330 -19.34 2.36 -6.98
CA GLU A 330 -20.04 3.64 -7.06
C GLU A 330 -20.61 4.06 -5.70
N LEU A 331 -21.32 3.15 -5.00
CA LEU A 331 -21.82 3.39 -3.64
C LEU A 331 -20.71 3.91 -2.71
N ASN A 332 -19.60 3.19 -2.62
CA ASN A 332 -18.50 3.56 -1.73
C ASN A 332 -17.80 4.84 -2.16
N THR A 333 -17.75 5.11 -3.47
CA THR A 333 -17.20 6.36 -4.01
C THR A 333 -18.08 7.55 -3.62
N GLU A 334 -19.40 7.42 -3.72
CA GLU A 334 -20.34 8.45 -3.30
C GLU A 334 -20.36 8.66 -1.79
N MET A 335 -20.27 7.58 -1.00
CA MET A 335 -20.12 7.67 0.45
C MET A 335 -18.81 8.37 0.84
N ARG A 336 -17.71 8.08 0.12
CA ARG A 336 -16.43 8.77 0.31
C ARG A 336 -16.50 10.25 -0.03
N LYS A 337 -17.25 10.65 -1.07
CA LYS A 337 -17.47 12.07 -1.40
C LYS A 337 -18.28 12.80 -0.32
N LYS A 338 -19.28 12.13 0.28
CA LYS A 338 -20.15 12.67 1.33
C LYS A 338 -19.52 12.67 2.73
N ALA A 339 -18.45 11.91 2.93
CA ALA A 339 -17.77 11.76 4.21
C ALA A 339 -17.26 13.11 4.73
N LYS A 340 -17.57 13.39 6.01
CA LYS A 340 -17.26 14.68 6.64
C LYS A 340 -15.86 14.76 7.25
N ASN A 341 -15.24 13.61 7.49
CA ASN A 341 -13.93 13.51 8.14
C ASN A 341 -13.01 12.56 7.37
N GLU A 342 -11.71 12.67 7.62
CA GLU A 342 -10.68 11.87 6.92
C GLU A 342 -10.77 10.37 7.26
N PHE A 343 -11.26 10.01 8.45
CA PHE A 343 -11.44 8.61 8.81
C PHE A 343 -12.49 7.93 7.93
N GLU A 344 -13.68 8.50 7.79
CA GLU A 344 -14.74 7.95 6.94
C GLU A 344 -14.30 7.88 5.47
N LYS A 345 -13.61 8.91 4.97
CA LYS A 345 -13.04 8.89 3.60
C LYS A 345 -12.09 7.71 3.38
N ASN A 346 -11.20 7.48 4.34
CA ASN A 346 -10.24 6.37 4.29
C ASN A 346 -10.92 5.02 4.49
N PHE A 347 -11.97 4.95 5.30
CA PHE A 347 -12.79 3.76 5.48
C PHE A 347 -13.46 3.34 4.18
N PHE A 348 -14.21 4.22 3.50
CA PHE A 348 -14.86 3.86 2.24
C PHE A 348 -13.86 3.52 1.13
N LYS A 349 -12.67 4.15 1.13
CA LYS A 349 -11.54 3.72 0.27
C LYS A 349 -11.09 2.29 0.59
N LEU A 350 -10.92 1.97 1.89
CA LEU A 350 -10.57 0.63 2.33
C LEU A 350 -11.63 -0.40 1.95
N MET A 351 -12.92 -0.06 2.05
CA MET A 351 -14.00 -0.99 1.72
C MET A 351 -13.90 -1.45 0.26
N ASN A 352 -13.62 -0.57 -0.69
CA ASN A 352 -13.32 -0.97 -2.07
C ASN A 352 -12.09 -1.88 -2.13
N ASN A 353 -10.93 -1.40 -1.68
CA ASN A 353 -9.66 -2.13 -1.80
C ASN A 353 -9.65 -3.47 -1.05
N ALA A 354 -10.45 -3.62 0.01
CA ALA A 354 -10.49 -4.84 0.79
C ALA A 354 -11.26 -5.97 0.10
N VAL A 355 -12.18 -5.67 -0.85
CA VAL A 355 -12.93 -6.70 -1.57
C VAL A 355 -11.97 -7.62 -2.32
N PHE A 356 -11.17 -7.07 -3.25
CA PHE A 356 -10.29 -7.90 -4.07
C PHE A 356 -9.24 -8.62 -3.20
N GLY A 357 -8.68 -7.96 -2.18
CA GLY A 357 -7.76 -8.59 -1.23
C GLY A 357 -8.38 -9.77 -0.49
N LYS A 358 -9.66 -9.68 -0.12
CA LYS A 358 -10.39 -10.77 0.53
C LYS A 358 -10.67 -11.93 -0.43
N THR A 359 -10.89 -11.66 -1.72
CA THR A 359 -11.10 -12.72 -2.72
C THR A 359 -9.87 -13.60 -2.95
N MET A 360 -8.66 -13.07 -2.71
CA MET A 360 -7.38 -13.79 -2.84
C MET A 360 -6.80 -14.22 -1.48
N GLN A 361 -7.64 -14.35 -0.45
CA GLN A 361 -7.19 -14.80 0.86
C GLN A 361 -6.49 -16.17 0.76
N LEU A 362 -5.24 -16.25 1.22
CA LEU A 362 -4.45 -17.48 1.21
C LEU A 362 -4.97 -18.49 2.24
N LYS A 363 -5.87 -19.39 1.81
CA LYS A 363 -6.46 -20.43 2.65
C LYS A 363 -5.43 -21.43 3.20
N ARG A 364 -4.31 -21.65 2.50
CA ARG A 364 -3.19 -22.51 2.96
C ARG A 364 -2.45 -21.95 4.17
N LYS A 365 -2.49 -20.64 4.40
CA LYS A 365 -1.84 -19.98 5.55
C LYS A 365 -2.77 -19.86 6.76
N GLU A 366 -4.05 -20.24 6.64
CA GLU A 366 -4.93 -20.31 7.80
C GLU A 366 -4.43 -21.41 8.73
N MET A 367 -4.36 -21.12 10.02
CA MET A 367 -3.89 -22.04 11.06
C MET A 367 -4.83 -22.04 12.25
N LYS A 368 -4.83 -23.13 12.99
CA LYS A 368 -5.54 -23.23 14.26
C LYS A 368 -4.56 -23.04 15.39
N MET A 369 -4.83 -22.09 16.26
CA MET A 369 -4.06 -21.88 17.49
C MET A 369 -4.91 -22.24 18.70
N GLU A 370 -4.33 -22.97 19.65
CA GLU A 370 -4.97 -23.32 20.92
C GLU A 370 -4.10 -22.85 22.07
N LEU A 371 -4.69 -22.11 23.01
CA LEU A 371 -4.05 -21.78 24.29
C LEU A 371 -4.30 -22.91 25.28
N VAL A 372 -3.23 -23.48 25.82
CA VAL A 372 -3.26 -24.70 26.64
C VAL A 372 -2.53 -24.47 27.95
N SER A 373 -3.23 -24.76 29.05
CA SER A 373 -2.69 -24.73 30.41
C SER A 373 -2.55 -26.11 31.07
N CYS A 374 -2.89 -27.18 30.34
CA CYS A 374 -2.84 -28.56 30.83
C CYS A 374 -1.81 -29.36 30.05
N GLU A 375 -0.81 -29.91 30.74
CA GLU A 375 0.27 -30.71 30.14
C GLU A 375 -0.25 -31.91 29.34
N ARG A 376 -1.25 -32.64 29.86
CA ARG A 376 -1.86 -33.76 29.12
C ARG A 376 -2.49 -33.31 27.81
N ARG A 377 -3.07 -32.11 27.75
CA ARG A 377 -3.63 -31.55 26.50
C ARG A 377 -2.52 -31.10 25.58
N LEU A 378 -1.48 -30.47 26.10
CA LEU A 378 -0.31 -30.05 25.35
C LEU A 378 0.32 -31.25 24.63
N GLN A 379 0.62 -32.33 25.35
CA GLN A 379 1.20 -33.54 24.76
C GLN A 379 0.32 -34.13 23.66
N LYS A 380 -1.01 -34.14 23.86
CA LYS A 380 -1.96 -34.59 22.84
C LYS A 380 -1.93 -33.74 21.57
N LEU A 381 -1.66 -32.43 21.67
CA LEU A 381 -1.59 -31.55 20.51
C LEU A 381 -0.23 -31.65 19.80
N ILE A 382 0.87 -31.75 20.54
CA ILE A 382 2.22 -31.95 19.99
C ILE A 382 2.29 -33.26 19.21
N ASN A 383 1.66 -34.33 19.70
CA ASN A 383 1.64 -35.63 19.02
C ASN A 383 0.75 -35.66 17.76
N LYS A 384 0.11 -34.55 17.35
CA LYS A 384 -0.67 -34.51 16.11
C LYS A 384 0.24 -34.32 14.90
N THR A 385 -0.09 -34.98 13.80
CA THR A 385 0.58 -34.78 12.50
C THR A 385 0.42 -33.36 11.95
N THR A 386 -0.54 -32.59 12.45
CA THR A 386 -0.75 -31.18 12.09
C THR A 386 0.00 -30.22 13.02
N PHE A 387 0.79 -30.70 13.96
CA PHE A 387 1.56 -29.82 14.84
C PHE A 387 2.58 -29.01 14.03
N LYS A 388 2.59 -27.69 14.23
CA LYS A 388 3.54 -26.79 13.58
C LYS A 388 4.62 -26.34 14.55
N HIS A 389 4.23 -25.70 15.64
CA HIS A 389 5.13 -25.28 16.72
C HIS A 389 4.36 -25.02 18.02
N CYS A 390 5.09 -24.87 19.13
CA CYS A 390 4.56 -24.49 20.43
C CYS A 390 5.32 -23.28 20.98
N THR A 391 4.60 -22.25 21.41
CA THR A 391 5.17 -21.08 22.08
C THR A 391 4.82 -21.13 23.56
N ASN A 392 5.83 -21.28 24.42
CA ASN A 392 5.65 -21.29 25.86
C ASN A 392 5.63 -19.84 26.36
N TYR A 393 4.52 -19.40 26.98
CA TYR A 393 4.41 -18.05 27.55
C TYR A 393 4.83 -18.00 29.01
N ASN A 394 4.48 -19.03 29.78
CA ASN A 394 4.91 -19.26 31.16
C ASN A 394 4.69 -20.75 31.51
N GLU A 395 4.99 -21.14 32.74
CA GLU A 395 4.87 -22.53 33.23
C GLU A 395 3.48 -23.15 33.00
N ASN A 396 2.44 -22.32 32.97
CA ASN A 396 1.04 -22.75 32.93
C ASN A 396 0.31 -22.36 31.64
N LEU A 397 1.00 -21.84 30.62
CA LEU A 397 0.34 -21.41 29.39
C LEU A 397 1.22 -21.53 28.16
N ASN A 398 0.73 -22.32 27.22
CA ASN A 398 1.37 -22.59 25.95
C ASN A 398 0.41 -22.25 24.81
N ALA A 399 0.89 -21.63 23.74
CA ALA A 399 0.17 -21.53 22.48
C ALA A 399 0.64 -22.64 21.54
N VAL A 400 -0.27 -23.52 21.15
CA VAL A 400 0.03 -24.58 20.18
C VAL A 400 -0.55 -24.20 18.83
N ALA A 401 0.33 -24.06 17.85
CA ALA A 401 0.01 -23.81 16.46
C ALA A 401 -0.18 -25.14 15.72
N LEU A 402 -1.31 -25.29 15.05
CA LEU A 402 -1.66 -26.46 14.23
C LEU A 402 -1.98 -26.03 12.80
N GLU A 403 -1.50 -26.81 11.84
CA GLU A 403 -1.93 -26.73 10.45
C GLU A 403 -3.36 -27.26 10.26
N ASN A 404 -3.99 -26.84 9.17
CA ASN A 404 -5.31 -27.31 8.79
C ASN A 404 -5.20 -28.61 8.00
N LYS A 405 -5.70 -29.73 8.56
CA LYS A 405 -5.78 -31.02 7.88
C LYS A 405 -6.59 -30.97 6.58
N ILE A 406 -7.64 -30.15 6.56
CA ILE A 406 -8.54 -29.97 5.41
C ILE A 406 -8.56 -28.48 5.10
N ILE A 407 -8.16 -28.14 3.89
CA ILE A 407 -8.16 -26.76 3.40
C ILE A 407 -9.40 -26.58 2.53
N LYS A 408 -10.30 -25.70 2.95
CA LYS A 408 -11.52 -25.38 2.18
C LYS A 408 -11.26 -24.15 1.32
N PHE A 409 -11.21 -24.31 0.01
CA PHE A 409 -11.14 -23.19 -0.92
C PHE A 409 -12.53 -22.57 -1.12
N ASP A 410 -12.86 -21.58 -0.29
CA ASP A 410 -14.16 -20.90 -0.25
C ASP A 410 -14.07 -19.43 -0.63
N LYS A 411 -13.10 -19.09 -1.50
CA LYS A 411 -12.83 -17.73 -1.93
C LYS A 411 -12.83 -17.65 -3.47
N PRO A 412 -13.50 -16.63 -4.05
CA PRO A 412 -13.60 -16.46 -5.50
C PRO A 412 -12.32 -15.82 -6.06
N ILE A 413 -11.22 -16.57 -6.03
CA ILE A 413 -9.86 -16.08 -6.34
C ILE A 413 -9.73 -15.45 -7.73
N TYR A 414 -10.55 -15.90 -8.68
CA TYR A 414 -10.62 -15.38 -10.04
C TYR A 414 -10.97 -13.88 -10.11
N ILE A 415 -11.68 -13.34 -9.11
CA ILE A 415 -11.99 -11.91 -9.04
C ILE A 415 -10.71 -11.11 -8.82
N GLY A 416 -9.95 -11.45 -7.78
CA GLY A 416 -8.72 -10.72 -7.48
C GLY A 416 -7.66 -10.88 -8.56
N PHE A 417 -7.58 -12.06 -9.21
CA PHE A 417 -6.78 -12.23 -10.41
C PHE A 417 -7.21 -11.25 -11.52
N ALA A 418 -8.50 -11.20 -11.86
CA ALA A 418 -9.01 -10.32 -12.91
C ALA A 418 -8.77 -8.83 -12.59
N VAL A 419 -8.99 -8.41 -11.34
CA VAL A 419 -8.73 -7.04 -10.88
C VAL A 419 -7.25 -6.66 -11.07
N LEU A 420 -6.33 -7.54 -10.66
CA LEU A 420 -4.90 -7.31 -10.80
C LEU A 420 -4.47 -7.22 -12.26
N ASP A 421 -5.03 -8.05 -13.15
CA ASP A 421 -4.66 -8.02 -14.56
C ASP A 421 -5.30 -6.84 -15.30
N ILE A 422 -6.60 -6.61 -15.12
CA ILE A 422 -7.31 -5.48 -15.73
C ILE A 422 -6.73 -4.15 -15.27
N SER A 423 -6.32 -4.00 -14.00
CA SER A 423 -5.64 -2.77 -13.57
C SER A 423 -4.37 -2.44 -14.36
N LYS A 424 -3.61 -3.46 -14.80
CA LYS A 424 -2.39 -3.24 -15.59
C LYS A 424 -2.72 -2.70 -16.97
N THR A 425 -3.87 -3.08 -17.56
CA THR A 425 -4.27 -2.56 -18.88
C THR A 425 -4.37 -1.04 -18.87
N LEU A 426 -4.91 -0.45 -17.80
CA LEU A 426 -5.03 1.00 -17.67
C LEU A 426 -3.67 1.68 -17.55
N MET A 427 -2.76 1.13 -16.74
CA MET A 427 -1.42 1.69 -16.57
C MET A 427 -0.62 1.64 -17.87
N TYR A 428 -0.71 0.52 -18.62
CA TYR A 428 -0.10 0.40 -19.94
C TYR A 428 -0.75 1.33 -20.97
N ASP A 429 -2.08 1.46 -20.98
CA ASP A 429 -2.79 2.36 -21.87
C ASP A 429 -2.35 3.81 -21.64
N TYR A 430 -2.30 4.23 -20.38
CA TYR A 430 -1.87 5.57 -20.02
C TYR A 430 -0.41 5.83 -20.39
N HIS A 431 0.50 4.90 -20.08
CA HIS A 431 1.90 5.07 -20.44
C HIS A 431 2.13 5.09 -21.95
N TYR A 432 1.65 4.07 -22.69
CA TYR A 432 1.99 3.88 -24.10
C TYR A 432 1.08 4.65 -25.07
N ASN A 433 -0.22 4.68 -24.82
CA ASN A 433 -1.19 5.26 -25.77
C ASN A 433 -1.52 6.73 -25.48
N VAL A 434 -1.19 7.23 -24.29
CA VAL A 434 -1.40 8.64 -23.90
C VAL A 434 -0.07 9.37 -23.81
N MET A 435 0.75 9.05 -22.80
CA MET A 435 1.97 9.82 -22.49
C MET A 435 3.08 9.64 -23.53
N LYS A 436 3.49 8.39 -23.82
CA LYS A 436 4.51 8.08 -24.85
C LYS A 436 4.05 8.46 -26.25
N LYS A 437 2.76 8.31 -26.56
CA LYS A 437 2.23 8.70 -27.88
C LYS A 437 2.38 10.21 -28.13
N HIS A 438 2.15 11.04 -27.12
CA HIS A 438 2.27 12.48 -27.23
C HIS A 438 3.74 12.94 -27.27
N TYR A 439 4.54 12.55 -26.27
CA TYR A 439 5.91 13.04 -26.09
C TYR A 439 6.97 12.26 -26.89
N LYS A 440 6.67 11.05 -27.37
CA LYS A 440 7.57 10.18 -28.13
C LYS A 440 8.88 9.91 -27.37
N ASP A 441 9.99 10.42 -27.88
CA ASP A 441 11.33 10.23 -27.30
C ASP A 441 11.66 11.27 -26.22
N LYS A 442 10.85 12.32 -26.08
CA LYS A 442 10.99 13.40 -25.08
C LYS A 442 10.46 13.05 -23.70
N ILE A 443 10.17 11.77 -23.44
CA ILE A 443 9.67 11.28 -22.16
C ILE A 443 10.41 10.02 -21.74
N LYS A 444 10.77 9.97 -20.47
CA LYS A 444 11.30 8.79 -19.79
C LYS A 444 10.46 8.52 -18.55
N LEU A 445 10.01 7.27 -18.39
CA LEU A 445 9.47 6.84 -17.11
C LEU A 445 10.62 6.68 -16.13
N MET A 446 10.62 7.46 -15.06
CA MET A 446 11.62 7.36 -14.00
C MET A 446 11.26 6.24 -13.03
N TYR A 447 10.02 6.22 -12.58
CA TYR A 447 9.61 5.37 -11.48
C TYR A 447 8.14 4.99 -11.56
N THR A 448 7.81 3.79 -11.08
CA THR A 448 6.42 3.38 -10.85
C THR A 448 6.28 2.60 -9.55
N ASP A 449 5.21 2.84 -8.79
CA ASP A 449 4.77 1.98 -7.68
C ASP A 449 3.27 1.75 -7.79
N THR A 450 2.90 0.61 -8.38
CA THR A 450 1.52 0.13 -8.52
C THR A 450 0.62 1.00 -9.40
N ASP A 451 0.12 2.11 -8.86
CA ASP A 451 -0.83 3.04 -9.45
C ASP A 451 -0.20 4.40 -9.79
N SER A 452 1.08 4.59 -9.48
CA SER A 452 1.78 5.85 -9.68
C SER A 452 2.89 5.78 -10.73
N LEU A 453 3.13 6.90 -11.41
CA LEU A 453 4.09 7.08 -12.50
C LEU A 453 4.82 8.42 -12.33
N VAL A 454 6.15 8.37 -12.29
CA VAL A 454 7.01 9.56 -12.27
C VAL A 454 7.70 9.66 -13.63
N TYR A 455 7.52 10.79 -14.31
CA TYR A 455 8.08 11.04 -15.63
C TYR A 455 9.11 12.16 -15.59
N HIS A 456 10.16 12.02 -16.39
CA HIS A 456 11.00 13.14 -16.83
C HIS A 456 10.62 13.46 -18.28
N ILE A 457 10.24 14.72 -18.53
CA ILE A 457 9.67 15.17 -19.80
C ILE A 457 10.43 16.40 -20.30
N ASN A 458 10.96 16.35 -21.52
CA ASN A 458 11.53 17.50 -22.21
C ASN A 458 10.40 18.32 -22.86
N THR A 459 9.94 19.37 -22.17
CA THR A 459 8.86 20.25 -22.60
C THR A 459 9.02 21.65 -21.98
N ASP A 460 8.39 22.66 -22.60
CA ASP A 460 8.38 24.03 -22.09
C ASP A 460 7.53 24.15 -20.81
N ASP A 461 6.27 23.68 -20.86
CA ASP A 461 5.35 23.69 -19.73
C ASP A 461 4.36 22.52 -19.84
N PHE A 462 4.47 21.58 -18.90
CA PHE A 462 3.61 20.40 -18.83
C PHE A 462 2.11 20.76 -18.73
N TYR A 463 1.75 21.79 -17.97
CA TYR A 463 0.35 22.18 -17.82
C TYR A 463 -0.19 22.85 -19.08
N LYS A 464 0.67 23.55 -19.82
CA LYS A 464 0.30 24.07 -21.13
C LYS A 464 0.05 22.92 -22.11
N ASP A 465 0.90 21.89 -22.11
CA ASP A 465 0.67 20.70 -22.94
C ASP A 465 -0.68 20.02 -22.62
N LEU A 466 -1.06 19.95 -21.34
CA LEU A 466 -2.37 19.45 -20.93
C LEU A 466 -3.51 20.33 -21.46
N ALA A 467 -3.42 21.65 -21.31
CA ALA A 467 -4.45 22.57 -21.75
C ALA A 467 -4.63 22.56 -23.29
N ASP A 468 -3.52 22.46 -24.02
CA ASP A 468 -3.50 22.51 -25.48
C ASP A 468 -3.88 21.16 -26.12
N ASN A 469 -3.84 20.05 -25.36
CA ASN A 469 -4.15 18.71 -25.86
C ASN A 469 -5.26 18.02 -25.04
N PRO A 470 -6.52 18.04 -25.53
CA PRO A 470 -7.64 17.35 -24.89
C PRO A 470 -7.38 15.87 -24.62
N SER A 471 -6.63 15.17 -25.48
CA SER A 471 -6.35 13.73 -25.28
C SER A 471 -5.51 13.42 -24.02
N LEU A 472 -4.71 14.40 -23.55
CA LEU A 472 -4.02 14.29 -22.26
C LEU A 472 -4.95 14.69 -21.12
N LEU A 473 -5.58 15.87 -21.22
CA LEU A 473 -6.42 16.41 -20.16
C LEU A 473 -7.60 15.49 -19.83
N ASP A 474 -8.18 14.81 -20.83
CA ASP A 474 -9.27 13.84 -20.67
C ASP A 474 -8.92 12.60 -19.88
N ARG A 475 -7.64 12.38 -19.58
CA ARG A 475 -7.17 11.30 -18.71
C ARG A 475 -6.78 11.78 -17.32
N MET A 476 -6.86 13.08 -17.05
CA MET A 476 -6.41 13.70 -15.80
C MET A 476 -7.58 14.03 -14.86
N ASP A 477 -7.34 13.88 -13.55
CA ASP A 477 -8.10 14.53 -12.48
C ASP A 477 -7.30 15.73 -11.98
N THR A 478 -7.68 16.92 -12.45
CA THR A 478 -7.05 18.20 -12.11
C THR A 478 -7.83 18.99 -11.06
N ALA A 479 -8.77 18.34 -10.35
CA ALA A 479 -9.61 19.00 -9.36
C ALA A 479 -8.85 19.42 -8.09
N ASN A 480 -7.60 18.96 -7.94
CA ASN A 480 -6.68 19.40 -6.88
C ASN A 480 -5.90 20.67 -7.23
N LEU A 481 -5.93 21.11 -8.50
CA LEU A 481 -5.34 22.39 -8.89
C LEU A 481 -6.20 23.56 -8.37
N PRO A 482 -5.62 24.77 -8.23
CA PRO A 482 -6.39 25.97 -7.93
C PRO A 482 -7.52 26.20 -8.94
N SER A 483 -8.68 26.69 -8.49
CA SER A 483 -9.85 26.89 -9.37
C SER A 483 -9.63 27.89 -10.51
N VAL A 484 -8.60 28.73 -10.40
CA VAL A 484 -8.17 29.69 -11.43
C VAL A 484 -7.20 29.09 -12.45
N HIS A 485 -6.71 27.86 -12.24
CA HIS A 485 -5.72 27.24 -13.09
C HIS A 485 -6.33 26.82 -14.45
N PRO A 486 -5.66 27.03 -15.60
CA PRO A 486 -6.22 26.73 -16.93
C PRO A 486 -6.68 25.28 -17.12
N CYS A 487 -6.02 24.33 -16.45
CA CYS A 487 -6.36 22.91 -16.52
C CYS A 487 -7.40 22.45 -15.49
N TYR A 488 -7.93 23.33 -14.63
CA TYR A 488 -8.82 22.94 -13.54
C TYR A 488 -10.15 22.36 -14.06
N VAL A 489 -10.47 21.13 -13.63
CA VAL A 489 -11.74 20.45 -13.94
C VAL A 489 -12.31 19.84 -12.65
N ALA A 490 -13.42 20.38 -12.16
CA ALA A 490 -14.02 19.94 -10.89
C ALA A 490 -14.70 18.55 -10.98
N ASP A 491 -15.26 18.19 -12.13
CA ASP A 491 -16.14 17.03 -12.30
C ASP A 491 -15.44 15.67 -12.08
N ARG A 492 -14.11 15.64 -12.20
CA ARG A 492 -13.31 14.40 -12.15
C ARG A 492 -12.69 14.13 -10.79
N LYS A 493 -13.01 14.95 -9.78
CA LYS A 493 -12.42 14.87 -8.44
C LYS A 493 -12.52 13.48 -7.83
N LYS A 494 -11.36 12.82 -7.70
CA LYS A 494 -11.21 11.46 -7.15
C LYS A 494 -12.04 10.40 -7.88
N SER A 495 -12.36 10.64 -9.15
CA SER A 495 -13.03 9.67 -10.01
C SER A 495 -12.10 8.51 -10.36
N PRO A 496 -12.54 7.24 -10.24
CA PRO A 496 -11.69 6.09 -10.51
C PRO A 496 -11.13 6.07 -11.94
N GLY A 497 -9.84 5.76 -12.08
CA GLY A 497 -9.17 5.57 -13.36
C GLY A 497 -8.58 6.83 -14.00
N PHE A 498 -8.80 8.01 -13.40
CA PHE A 498 -8.15 9.26 -13.80
C PHE A 498 -6.84 9.48 -13.03
N PHE A 499 -5.89 10.16 -13.66
CA PHE A 499 -4.57 10.43 -13.08
C PHE A 499 -4.53 11.83 -12.47
N SER A 500 -4.28 11.92 -11.17
CA SER A 500 -4.07 13.21 -10.47
C SER A 500 -2.59 13.54 -10.36
N ASP A 501 -2.27 14.83 -10.34
CA ASP A 501 -0.93 15.30 -9.97
C ASP A 501 -0.72 15.14 -8.45
N GLU A 502 0.29 14.37 -8.04
CA GLU A 502 0.55 14.03 -6.64
C GLU A 502 1.12 15.22 -5.84
N VAL A 503 1.60 16.26 -6.51
CA VAL A 503 2.18 17.46 -5.87
C VAL A 503 1.26 18.68 -5.92
N ASP A 504 -0.02 18.51 -6.25
CA ASP A 504 -1.06 19.54 -6.18
C ASP A 504 -0.72 20.85 -6.94
N GLY A 505 -0.16 20.74 -8.15
CA GLY A 505 0.22 21.88 -8.99
C GLY A 505 1.62 22.43 -8.72
N ASN A 506 2.30 21.96 -7.65
CA ASN A 506 3.66 22.36 -7.33
C ASN A 506 4.67 21.68 -8.28
N VAL A 507 5.94 22.08 -8.19
CA VAL A 507 6.96 21.62 -9.13
C VAL A 507 7.93 20.67 -8.45
N VAL A 508 8.12 19.48 -9.02
CA VAL A 508 9.19 18.57 -8.60
C VAL A 508 10.49 19.05 -9.23
N SER A 509 11.43 19.52 -8.41
CA SER A 509 12.71 20.08 -8.89
C SER A 509 13.80 19.03 -9.07
N GLU A 510 13.78 17.99 -8.24
CA GLU A 510 14.77 16.92 -8.22
C GLU A 510 14.14 15.63 -7.73
N PHE A 511 14.50 14.51 -8.36
CA PHE A 511 14.02 13.18 -8.00
C PHE A 511 15.19 12.18 -8.01
N CYS A 512 15.26 11.33 -6.99
CA CYS A 512 16.25 10.26 -6.87
C CYS A 512 15.59 8.96 -6.36
N ALA A 513 15.68 7.89 -7.14
CA ALA A 513 15.25 6.55 -6.77
C ALA A 513 16.45 5.61 -6.61
N LEU A 514 16.66 5.14 -5.39
CA LEU A 514 17.70 4.16 -5.10
C LEU A 514 17.28 2.75 -5.54
N ARG A 515 16.04 2.36 -5.27
CA ARG A 515 15.50 1.05 -5.68
C ARG A 515 13.97 1.02 -5.51
N ALA A 516 13.35 -0.12 -5.81
CA ALA A 516 11.94 -0.33 -5.49
C ALA A 516 11.62 0.02 -4.02
N LYS A 517 10.62 0.88 -3.83
CA LYS A 517 10.14 1.47 -2.57
C LYS A 517 11.18 2.26 -1.74
N SER A 518 12.23 2.78 -2.39
CA SER A 518 13.25 3.66 -1.80
C SER A 518 13.57 4.82 -2.75
N TYR A 519 12.94 5.97 -2.54
CA TYR A 519 13.12 7.16 -3.37
C TYR A 519 12.85 8.46 -2.59
N ALA A 520 13.41 9.56 -3.08
CA ALA A 520 13.27 10.89 -2.52
C ALA A 520 13.08 11.93 -3.62
N PHE A 521 12.39 13.03 -3.32
CA PHE A 521 12.22 14.14 -4.25
C PHE A 521 11.94 15.46 -3.53
N ASN A 522 12.27 16.56 -4.19
CA ASN A 522 12.00 17.91 -3.72
C ASN A 522 10.81 18.53 -4.46
N VAL A 523 9.89 19.10 -3.69
CA VAL A 523 8.75 19.86 -4.19
C VAL A 523 8.95 21.32 -3.88
N TYR A 524 8.87 22.17 -4.90
CA TYR A 524 8.97 23.61 -4.78
C TYR A 524 7.59 24.25 -4.92
N ALA A 525 7.16 24.96 -3.87
CA ALA A 525 5.91 25.70 -3.83
C ALA A 525 6.19 27.20 -3.95
N GLY A 526 6.05 27.75 -5.16
CA GLY A 526 6.50 29.11 -5.53
C GLY A 526 5.83 30.29 -4.83
N LEU A 527 4.93 30.06 -3.86
CA LEU A 527 4.32 31.12 -3.04
C LEU A 527 5.16 31.46 -1.80
N GLU A 528 6.06 30.58 -1.36
CA GLU A 528 6.81 30.76 -0.10
C GLU A 528 8.32 30.50 -0.23
N ASP A 529 8.84 30.21 -1.44
CA ASP A 529 10.22 29.72 -1.66
C ASP A 529 10.59 28.48 -0.80
N VAL A 530 9.58 27.74 -0.32
CA VAL A 530 9.78 26.58 0.54
C VAL A 530 9.99 25.34 -0.32
N VAL A 531 11.18 24.76 -0.21
CA VAL A 531 11.48 23.40 -0.70
C VAL A 531 10.99 22.40 0.35
N ARG A 532 10.06 21.53 -0.04
CA ARG A 532 9.58 20.42 0.79
C ARG A 532 10.17 19.12 0.27
N GLU A 533 10.96 18.48 1.12
CA GLU A 533 11.53 17.19 0.82
C GLU A 533 10.54 16.06 1.14
N GLN A 534 10.42 15.10 0.23
CA GLN A 534 9.57 13.93 0.37
C GLN A 534 10.41 12.67 0.21
N ILE A 535 10.45 11.82 1.24
CA ILE A 535 11.22 10.58 1.25
C ILE A 535 10.30 9.39 1.48
N LYS A 536 10.46 8.35 0.66
CA LYS A 536 9.79 7.05 0.81
C LYS A 536 10.84 5.98 0.95
N ALA A 537 10.90 5.34 2.11
CA ALA A 537 11.83 4.24 2.40
C ALA A 537 11.09 3.10 3.11
N LYS A 538 10.70 2.06 2.35
CA LYS A 538 9.94 0.93 2.91
C LYS A 538 10.73 0.22 4.01
N GLY A 539 10.07 0.00 5.14
CA GLY A 539 10.64 -0.71 6.28
C GLY A 539 11.45 0.16 7.24
N VAL A 540 11.78 1.39 6.86
CA VAL A 540 12.36 2.40 7.75
C VAL A 540 11.22 3.08 8.52
N ARG A 541 11.40 3.37 9.82
CA ARG A 541 10.35 4.03 10.61
C ARG A 541 10.26 5.50 10.25
N GLN A 542 9.06 6.06 10.41
CA GLN A 542 8.75 7.43 10.02
C GLN A 542 9.63 8.47 10.72
N HIS A 543 9.98 8.30 12.00
CA HIS A 543 10.88 9.23 12.69
C HIS A 543 12.29 9.22 12.06
N VAL A 544 12.80 8.03 11.72
CA VAL A 544 14.10 7.90 11.04
C VAL A 544 14.10 8.60 9.69
N VAL A 545 13.05 8.37 8.89
CA VAL A 545 12.89 9.05 7.59
C VAL A 545 12.84 10.57 7.76
N LYS A 546 12.11 11.07 8.77
CA LYS A 546 11.90 12.50 8.98
C LYS A 546 13.15 13.21 9.53
N ASN A 547 13.88 12.58 10.44
CA ASN A 547 14.92 13.24 11.23
C ASN A 547 16.34 12.93 10.71
N HIS A 548 16.54 11.81 10.01
CA HIS A 548 17.86 11.26 9.70
C HIS A 548 18.08 10.93 8.22
N MET A 549 17.10 11.21 7.35
CA MET A 549 17.24 10.98 5.92
C MET A 549 17.07 12.28 5.13
N THR A 550 17.84 12.44 4.05
CA THR A 550 17.80 13.59 3.14
C THR A 550 17.88 13.15 1.69
N LEU A 551 17.36 13.95 0.75
CA LEU A 551 17.51 13.75 -0.69
C LEU A 551 18.99 13.84 -1.09
N GLU A 552 19.74 14.75 -0.48
CA GLU A 552 21.19 14.89 -0.73
C GLU A 552 21.92 13.58 -0.48
N ASP A 553 21.65 12.91 0.64
CA ASP A 553 22.25 11.60 0.95
C ASP A 553 21.74 10.48 0.02
N HIS A 554 20.50 10.57 -0.49
CA HIS A 554 20.04 9.66 -1.55
C HIS A 554 20.88 9.83 -2.81
N VAL A 555 21.13 11.08 -3.23
CA VAL A 555 21.94 11.38 -4.41
C VAL A 555 23.38 10.91 -4.21
N LYS A 556 23.99 11.22 -3.06
CA LYS A 556 25.33 10.71 -2.70
C LYS A 556 25.39 9.19 -2.71
N CYS A 557 24.38 8.51 -2.15
CA CYS A 557 24.30 7.05 -2.15
C CYS A 557 24.16 6.46 -3.57
N LEU A 558 23.40 7.13 -4.44
CA LEU A 558 23.23 6.70 -5.83
C LEU A 558 24.56 6.72 -6.60
N PHE A 559 25.33 7.80 -6.43
CA PHE A 559 26.60 8.01 -7.14
C PHE A 559 27.83 7.43 -6.42
N GLY A 560 27.65 6.83 -5.24
CA GLY A 560 28.74 6.23 -4.46
C GLY A 560 29.66 7.26 -3.81
N GLU A 561 29.15 8.46 -3.53
CA GLU A 561 29.90 9.50 -2.83
C GLU A 561 30.11 9.16 -1.35
N ALA A 562 31.22 9.62 -0.77
CA ALA A 562 31.53 9.42 0.64
C ALA A 562 30.63 10.27 1.56
N GLY A 563 30.51 9.88 2.83
CA GLY A 563 29.81 10.65 3.86
C GLY A 563 28.35 10.26 4.11
N VAL A 564 27.82 9.25 3.40
CA VAL A 564 26.49 8.72 3.68
C VAL A 564 26.54 7.69 4.80
N GLU A 565 25.85 7.96 5.91
CA GLU A 565 25.65 6.97 6.96
C GLU A 565 24.57 5.97 6.54
N ALA A 566 24.98 4.85 5.93
CA ALA A 566 24.06 3.86 5.36
C ALA A 566 23.15 3.17 6.39
N TYR A 567 23.49 3.22 7.69
CA TYR A 567 22.75 2.55 8.75
C TYR A 567 22.33 3.53 9.82
N LYS A 568 21.05 3.51 10.20
CA LYS A 568 20.53 4.29 11.34
C LYS A 568 19.93 3.39 12.40
N GLU A 569 19.96 3.86 13.65
CA GLU A 569 19.22 3.22 14.73
C GLU A 569 17.72 3.40 14.49
N ASN A 570 16.98 2.31 14.64
CA ASN A 570 15.56 2.28 14.45
C ASN A 570 14.90 1.78 15.74
N VAL A 571 14.15 2.66 16.41
CA VAL A 571 13.49 2.35 17.68
C VAL A 571 12.05 1.88 17.43
N SER A 572 11.64 0.76 18.03
CA SER A 572 10.25 0.31 17.96
C SER A 572 9.82 -0.54 19.15
N ILE A 573 8.52 -0.51 19.46
CA ILE A 573 7.93 -1.40 20.46
C ILE A 573 7.53 -2.70 19.78
N ARG A 574 7.91 -3.84 20.35
CA ARG A 574 7.44 -5.17 19.94
C ARG A 574 7.01 -5.99 21.14
N SER A 575 6.12 -6.95 20.92
CA SER A 575 5.73 -7.92 21.93
C SER A 575 6.44 -9.25 21.68
N PHE A 576 7.11 -9.78 22.70
CA PHE A 576 7.66 -11.14 22.68
C PHE A 576 7.14 -11.90 23.89
N LYS A 577 6.51 -13.05 23.64
CA LYS A 577 5.92 -13.88 24.71
C LYS A 577 5.03 -13.06 25.68
N ARG A 578 4.27 -12.09 25.14
CA ARG A 578 3.40 -11.14 25.86
C ARG A 578 4.12 -10.08 26.71
N LYS A 579 5.45 -9.96 26.61
CA LYS A 579 6.21 -8.83 27.17
C LYS A 579 6.43 -7.80 26.08
N LEU A 580 5.93 -6.58 26.32
CA LEU A 580 6.26 -5.45 25.46
C LEU A 580 7.69 -5.00 25.76
N MET A 581 8.47 -4.81 24.72
CA MET A 581 9.86 -4.37 24.80
C MET A 581 10.11 -3.28 23.77
N THR A 582 10.90 -2.27 24.15
CA THR A 582 11.49 -1.33 23.20
C THR A 582 12.74 -1.96 22.62
N ILE A 583 12.76 -2.14 21.30
CA ILE A 583 13.91 -2.65 20.56
C ILE A 583 14.55 -1.50 19.80
N LYS A 584 15.87 -1.43 19.89
CA LYS A 584 16.74 -0.67 19.00
C LYS A 584 17.32 -1.62 17.97
N THR A 585 17.13 -1.34 16.69
CA THR A 585 17.67 -2.15 15.60
C THR A 585 18.47 -1.27 14.67
N ARG A 586 19.71 -1.66 14.35
CA ARG A 586 20.51 -0.98 13.32
C ARG A 586 19.96 -1.39 11.95
N LYS A 587 19.41 -0.44 11.20
CA LYS A 587 18.73 -0.70 9.92
C LYS A 587 19.42 0.02 8.78
N LEU A 588 19.58 -0.68 7.66
CA LEU A 588 20.06 -0.10 6.41
C LEU A 588 19.00 0.89 5.87
N THR A 589 19.37 2.16 5.79
CA THR A 589 18.50 3.27 5.33
C THR A 589 18.78 3.66 3.89
N TYR A 590 20.05 3.60 3.46
CA TYR A 590 20.47 3.93 2.10
C TYR A 590 21.07 2.71 1.42
N ASN A 591 20.49 2.31 0.29
CA ASN A 591 20.98 1.20 -0.51
C ASN A 591 20.62 1.42 -1.99
N SER A 592 21.63 1.66 -2.81
CA SER A 592 21.51 1.86 -4.27
C SER A 592 21.58 0.55 -5.07
N TYR A 593 21.64 -0.62 -4.43
CA TYR A 593 21.54 -1.90 -5.13
C TYR A 593 20.08 -2.19 -5.52
N ASP A 594 19.81 -2.18 -6.82
CA ASP A 594 18.53 -2.59 -7.42
C ASP A 594 18.76 -3.77 -8.36
N ASP A 595 18.26 -4.94 -7.99
CA ASP A 595 18.40 -6.17 -8.76
C ASP A 595 17.20 -6.42 -9.69
N LYS A 596 16.16 -5.58 -9.65
CA LYS A 596 15.00 -5.75 -10.52
C LYS A 596 15.28 -5.38 -11.98
N ARG A 597 16.32 -4.60 -12.21
CA ARG A 597 16.76 -4.08 -13.52
C ARG A 597 18.29 -4.02 -13.53
N VAL A 598 18.88 -4.01 -14.71
CA VAL A 598 20.34 -3.84 -14.85
C VAL A 598 20.65 -2.35 -14.85
N VAL A 599 21.39 -1.89 -13.83
CA VAL A 599 21.83 -0.50 -13.69
C VAL A 599 23.05 -0.27 -14.57
N LEU A 600 23.02 0.75 -15.42
CA LEU A 600 24.13 1.11 -16.30
C LEU A 600 25.26 1.84 -15.56
N ASP A 601 26.39 2.04 -16.24
CA ASP A 601 27.60 2.66 -15.66
C ASP A 601 27.36 4.07 -15.13
N ASP A 602 26.46 4.82 -15.77
CA ASP A 602 26.05 6.16 -15.34
C ASP A 602 25.27 6.17 -14.01
N LYS A 603 24.87 5.01 -13.50
CA LYS A 603 24.04 4.78 -12.30
C LYS A 603 22.62 5.32 -12.38
N ILE A 604 22.26 6.00 -13.46
CA ILE A 604 20.98 6.69 -13.66
C ILE A 604 20.06 5.83 -14.52
N LEU A 605 20.54 5.41 -15.69
CA LEU A 605 19.75 4.65 -16.64
C LEU A 605 19.77 3.16 -16.29
N THR A 606 18.68 2.48 -16.63
CA THR A 606 18.55 1.04 -16.38
C THR A 606 17.94 0.32 -17.58
N LEU A 607 18.38 -0.92 -17.80
CA LEU A 607 17.79 -1.83 -18.78
C LEU A 607 16.99 -2.91 -18.06
N ALA A 608 15.84 -3.28 -18.62
CA ALA A 608 15.11 -4.44 -18.14
C ALA A 608 15.91 -5.72 -18.44
N HIS A 609 15.81 -6.74 -17.57
CA HIS A 609 16.43 -8.04 -17.82
C HIS A 609 15.97 -8.63 -19.16
N GLY A 610 16.91 -9.20 -19.93
CA GLY A 610 16.67 -9.70 -21.28
C GLY A 610 16.72 -8.65 -22.40
N HIS A 611 17.09 -7.40 -22.11
CA HIS A 611 17.34 -6.39 -23.16
C HIS A 611 18.44 -6.87 -24.12
N TYR A 612 18.33 -6.56 -25.42
CA TYR A 612 19.25 -7.14 -26.42
C TYR A 612 20.68 -6.62 -26.25
N SER A 613 20.84 -5.44 -25.64
CA SER A 613 22.11 -4.77 -25.39
C SER A 613 22.91 -5.36 -24.23
N LEU A 614 22.30 -6.23 -23.41
CA LEU A 614 22.98 -6.85 -22.25
C LEU A 614 23.87 -8.04 -22.65
N GLY A 615 23.87 -8.46 -23.91
CA GLY A 615 24.57 -9.67 -24.35
C GLY A 615 23.98 -10.96 -23.76
N ASP A 616 24.38 -12.10 -24.31
CA ASP A 616 24.01 -13.43 -23.78
C ASP A 616 25.00 -13.91 -22.68
N ASP A 617 26.12 -13.21 -22.46
CA ASP A 617 27.32 -13.68 -21.73
C ASP A 617 27.55 -13.06 -20.32
N ASP A 618 26.59 -12.35 -19.72
CA ASP A 618 26.71 -11.84 -18.33
C ASP A 618 26.50 -12.97 -17.28
N ASP A 619 27.26 -14.06 -17.39
CA ASP A 619 27.27 -15.23 -16.50
C ASP A 619 28.32 -15.14 -15.37
N GLU A 620 29.17 -14.10 -15.34
CA GLU A 620 30.22 -13.96 -14.32
C GLU A 620 30.24 -12.58 -13.66
N GLN A 621 29.39 -12.38 -12.65
CA GLN A 621 29.76 -11.60 -11.45
C GLN A 621 28.73 -11.77 -10.32
N ILE A 622 28.95 -12.81 -9.51
CA ILE A 622 28.33 -12.95 -8.20
C ILE A 622 29.06 -11.99 -7.25
N ASN A 623 28.53 -10.79 -7.06
CA ASN A 623 28.91 -9.95 -5.92
C ASN A 623 28.08 -10.39 -4.71
N ASP A 624 28.73 -11.09 -3.79
CA ASP A 624 28.16 -11.59 -2.54
C ASP A 624 27.91 -10.42 -1.57
N TRP A 625 26.87 -9.62 -1.83
CA TRP A 625 26.32 -8.72 -0.83
C TRP A 625 25.36 -9.53 0.05
N LEU A 626 25.75 -9.73 1.30
CA LEU A 626 24.95 -10.35 2.35
C LEU A 626 23.66 -9.57 2.58
N ASP A 627 22.62 -9.88 1.80
CA ASP A 627 21.23 -9.56 2.11
C ASP A 627 20.80 -10.37 3.34
N HIS A 628 21.22 -9.93 4.52
CA HIS A 628 20.54 -10.26 5.77
C HIS A 628 19.35 -9.31 5.98
N GLU A 629 18.47 -9.19 4.98
CA GLU A 629 17.06 -8.92 5.28
C GLU A 629 16.41 -10.26 5.61
N ILE A 630 16.60 -10.69 6.86
CA ILE A 630 15.68 -11.65 7.43
C ILE A 630 14.33 -10.96 7.50
N ASP A 631 13.44 -11.36 6.61
CA ASP A 631 12.03 -11.04 6.73
C ASP A 631 11.62 -11.51 8.13
N ALA A 632 11.24 -10.58 9.00
CA ALA A 632 10.93 -10.87 10.41
C ALA A 632 9.64 -11.71 10.57
N GLY A 633 9.20 -12.39 9.50
CA GLY A 633 8.15 -13.40 9.48
C GLY A 633 8.65 -14.85 9.53
N ASP A 634 9.94 -15.13 9.32
CA ASP A 634 10.48 -16.50 9.25
C ASP A 634 11.57 -16.83 10.30
N LEU A 635 11.78 -15.98 11.31
CA LEU A 635 12.55 -16.32 12.54
C LEU A 635 11.64 -16.89 13.64
N GLU A 636 10.90 -17.95 13.33
CA GLU A 636 10.29 -18.85 14.32
C GLU A 636 10.67 -20.30 14.04
N SER A 637 11.96 -20.57 13.85
CA SER A 637 12.54 -21.89 14.04
C SER A 637 14.06 -21.78 14.02
N ASN A 638 14.67 -21.61 15.20
CA ASN A 638 15.99 -22.12 15.57
C ASN A 638 16.31 -21.65 16.99
N GLU A 639 15.71 -22.34 17.95
CA GLU A 639 16.34 -22.82 19.19
C GLU A 639 15.64 -24.12 19.59
#